data_AF-A0A3P3XTF8-F1
#
_entry.id   AF-A0A3P3XTF8-F1
#
_cell.length_a   1.000
_cell.length_b   1.000
_cell.length_c   1.000
_cell.angle_alpha   90.00
_cell.angle_beta   90.00
_cell.angle_gamma   90.00
#
_symmetry.space_group_name_H-M   'P 1'
#
loop_
_entity.id
_entity.type
_entity.pdbx_description
1 polymer ?
#
loop_
_entity_poly.entity_id
_entity_poly.type
_entity_poly.pdbx_seq_one_letter_code
_entity_poly.pdbx_strand_id
1 'polypeptide(L)'
;MSKVMKTTSLSVLLERITGEYLAKGTIFEIPKATWLDVFEQESESTGLGIMSANVSIPLGPAAGPHTQIAPNLVAAFLSGARVFELKTVQENDHLDIDKPCIDALDEGHNVEWSTELTLEQARMEYLNAWIAINLLARMWSHKPSDFIFNMSVGYTLDGIKSEKMDAFIEGMRRPEAGDYWENAIEELQEFIESPKFIETFGQAALERARSIAEHMPVRPVHSVTLSTMHGCPPDEIERIGRYLIEEKGFDTYIKLNPTLIGYEAAREILDRLGWTDIILRRESFEHDLQFDMALGLIQKLTEAAVSRGRRFGIKLSNTLANVNDGCCLPGGERYMSGRALFPITVHLAAKLARAIPDFPARFSYCGGVSAFNAADLIKAGLGPLTIATDILKPGGYQRMAHMVKDVLAALQYAPAKPDAEALDALAESVFARPYYRKEWKEGTASIGRPLPLFDCFAAPCVEACPVKQKVSAYIAATGAGNADKGLSIILSDNPLPTITGVLCDHVCQEHCSRVDYEGAVRIRDVKLAAVRTAGTGLAAEVQAAWPRESRGRTAVVGAGPAGLACAWHLAQYGQKVVVFEKSPVPGGVPSNIIPSFRIAREDIAADIARLEKSGVEFRFGAEAASPKRLKDEGFDNIVIAHGAHGARELELKGGGVSVVHALEFLSVCMKVGPSHFEGSRHILVVGGGNTACDAVRMATRIPGVKSFRWSYRRTRREMPADIEELTNAVREATERNTGDPIGAPLKDTTKESPILGAGSLFDPAGPVLLELTLPETIEPGKAILRRMKLGEKDASGRRSPLPTEDTLELSCDLIITAVGEKPDAALLEDFGVEVGKSGLPVVDGETMESAVPGVYVCGDARRGPSSIIASEADGRTAAHSILRKQGIEPAEVDYRAPAPSSAARASRGKIFPPLSPEDPEFAKRESERCLSCDTACLRCVEVCPNRANMVIETDRAFDQPEQILHVDRLCNECGNCGLFCPWEGEPYTGKPTLFDSQKDMVASNNAGFTFIGNRERPRLLLRTEKSGEIVELPYFAWDGTISLPDHRQMVTLARTVWNEHRYLVEVHE
;
A
#
# COMPACT_ATOMS: atom_id res chain seq x y z
N MET A 1 3.72 6.29 -27.50
CA MET A 1 4.81 6.25 -26.51
C MET A 1 5.79 5.17 -26.93
N SER A 2 7.08 5.42 -26.77
CA SER A 2 8.09 4.40 -27.07
C SER A 2 8.07 3.36 -25.95
N LYS A 3 7.66 2.12 -26.24
CA LYS A 3 7.93 0.97 -25.35
C LYS A 3 9.43 0.70 -25.18
N VAL A 4 10.27 1.34 -26.00
CA VAL A 4 11.72 1.15 -26.06
C VAL A 4 12.41 2.20 -25.19
N MET A 5 13.20 1.73 -24.24
CA MET A 5 14.04 2.54 -23.37
C MET A 5 15.16 3.21 -24.17
N LYS A 6 15.39 4.52 -23.96
CA LYS A 6 16.51 5.26 -24.58
C LYS A 6 17.67 5.35 -23.59
N THR A 7 18.90 5.18 -24.09
CA THR A 7 20.12 5.37 -23.30
C THR A 7 20.44 6.85 -23.09
N THR A 8 21.15 7.17 -22.02
CA THR A 8 21.61 8.52 -21.68
C THR A 8 23.13 8.60 -21.82
N SER A 9 23.64 9.59 -22.57
CA SER A 9 25.09 9.86 -22.61
C SER A 9 25.60 10.30 -21.24
N LEU A 10 26.92 10.24 -21.03
CA LEU A 10 27.50 10.65 -19.74
C LEU A 10 27.28 12.14 -19.48
N SER A 11 27.53 12.98 -20.49
CA SER A 11 27.22 14.42 -20.47
C SER A 11 25.80 14.72 -19.99
N VAL A 12 24.77 14.12 -20.60
CA VAL A 12 23.36 14.34 -20.20
C VAL A 12 23.08 13.83 -18.79
N LEU A 13 23.69 12.72 -18.38
CA LEU A 13 23.58 12.20 -17.01
C LEU A 13 24.14 13.21 -15.99
N LEU A 14 25.34 13.75 -16.23
CA LEU A 14 26.03 14.70 -15.35
C LEU A 14 25.31 16.07 -15.31
N GLU A 15 24.79 16.52 -16.45
CA GLU A 15 23.96 17.72 -16.52
C GLU A 15 22.66 17.59 -15.72
N ARG A 16 22.03 16.42 -15.75
CA ARG A 16 20.84 16.12 -14.93
C ARG A 16 21.18 16.07 -13.45
N ILE A 17 22.28 15.41 -13.06
CA ILE A 17 22.73 15.36 -11.66
C ILE A 17 22.93 16.78 -11.10
N THR A 18 23.66 17.63 -11.82
CA THR A 18 23.90 19.02 -11.38
C THR A 18 22.64 19.86 -11.41
N GLY A 19 21.83 19.71 -12.45
CA GLY A 19 20.58 20.44 -12.61
C GLY A 19 19.57 20.15 -11.51
N GLU A 20 19.36 18.88 -11.17
CA GLU A 20 18.47 18.50 -10.06
C GLU A 20 19.02 18.97 -8.70
N TYR A 21 20.34 18.90 -8.51
CA TYR A 21 20.97 19.36 -7.27
C TYR A 21 20.80 20.88 -7.08
N LEU A 22 21.02 21.67 -8.13
CA LEU A 22 20.84 23.13 -8.09
C LEU A 22 19.37 23.52 -7.92
N ALA A 23 18.47 22.90 -8.68
CA ALA A 23 17.06 23.27 -8.68
C ALA A 23 16.34 22.85 -7.39
N LYS A 24 16.66 21.66 -6.86
CA LYS A 24 15.85 21.00 -5.82
C LYS A 24 16.62 20.56 -4.59
N GLY A 25 17.96 20.59 -4.60
CA GLY A 25 18.76 19.95 -3.55
C GLY A 25 18.57 18.43 -3.51
N THR A 26 18.24 17.82 -4.65
CA THR A 26 18.04 16.37 -4.81
C THR A 26 18.86 15.85 -5.98
N ILE A 27 19.13 14.53 -6.02
CA ILE A 27 19.65 13.85 -7.21
C ILE A 27 18.79 12.61 -7.43
N PHE A 28 18.13 12.53 -8.57
CA PHE A 28 17.10 11.54 -8.91
C PHE A 28 16.02 11.42 -7.84
N GLU A 29 15.58 12.57 -7.31
CA GLU A 29 14.59 12.70 -6.22
C GLU A 29 15.05 12.12 -4.87
N ILE A 30 16.33 11.71 -4.75
CA ILE A 30 16.95 11.42 -3.45
C ILE A 30 17.29 12.77 -2.78
N PRO A 31 16.86 13.03 -1.53
CA PRO A 31 17.21 14.28 -0.83
C PRO A 31 18.67 14.33 -0.39
N LYS A 32 19.27 15.53 -0.43
CA LYS A 32 20.66 15.74 0.04
C LYS A 32 20.93 15.25 1.46
N ALA A 33 19.97 15.48 2.37
CA ALA A 33 20.09 15.03 3.74
C ALA A 33 20.24 13.50 3.85
N THR A 34 19.65 12.74 2.92
CA THR A 34 19.68 11.27 2.93
C THR A 34 21.09 10.73 2.67
N TRP A 35 21.78 11.18 1.62
CA TRP A 35 23.12 10.64 1.33
C TRP A 35 24.19 11.16 2.29
N LEU A 36 24.04 12.38 2.83
CA LEU A 36 24.95 12.88 3.86
C LEU A 36 24.89 12.03 5.13
N ASP A 37 23.67 11.64 5.56
CA ASP A 37 23.48 10.72 6.68
C ASP A 37 24.10 9.34 6.40
N VAL A 38 23.92 8.81 5.18
CA VAL A 38 24.53 7.55 4.75
C VAL A 38 26.07 7.62 4.79
N PHE A 39 26.68 8.68 4.27
CA PHE A 39 28.14 8.81 4.25
C PHE A 39 28.71 9.00 5.67
N GLU A 40 28.01 9.71 6.55
CA GLU A 40 28.42 9.82 7.95
C GLU A 40 28.43 8.44 8.63
N GLN A 41 27.35 7.66 8.46
CA GLN A 41 27.27 6.30 8.99
C GLN A 41 28.33 5.36 8.39
N GLU A 42 28.66 5.53 7.10
CA GLU A 42 29.69 4.76 6.40
C GLU A 42 31.08 4.93 7.03
N SER A 43 31.37 6.11 7.58
CA SER A 43 32.68 6.43 8.17
C SER A 43 33.06 5.46 9.32
N GLU A 44 32.06 5.01 10.08
CA GLU A 44 32.21 4.11 11.23
C GLU A 44 32.16 2.63 10.86
N SER A 45 31.85 2.29 9.60
CA SER A 45 31.70 0.90 9.19
C SER A 45 33.00 0.10 9.30
N THR A 46 32.94 -1.15 9.75
CA THR A 46 34.08 -2.09 9.70
C THR A 46 34.33 -2.65 8.30
N GLY A 47 33.37 -2.49 7.38
CA GLY A 47 33.37 -3.09 6.05
C GLY A 47 33.16 -4.60 6.05
N LEU A 48 32.95 -5.16 4.86
CA LEU A 48 32.80 -6.59 4.62
C LEU A 48 33.63 -7.00 3.39
N GLY A 49 34.48 -8.02 3.56
CA GLY A 49 35.15 -8.67 2.45
C GLY A 49 34.16 -9.44 1.57
N ILE A 50 34.09 -9.10 0.30
CA ILE A 50 33.24 -9.73 -0.71
C ILE A 50 34.10 -10.05 -1.92
N MET A 51 34.26 -11.34 -2.20
CA MET A 51 35.17 -11.79 -3.26
C MET A 51 36.55 -11.12 -3.10
N SER A 52 37.10 -10.55 -4.17
CA SER A 52 38.38 -9.83 -4.18
C SER A 52 38.35 -8.43 -3.57
N ALA A 53 37.19 -7.90 -3.19
CA ALA A 53 37.05 -6.53 -2.72
C ALA A 53 36.57 -6.46 -1.28
N ASN A 54 36.61 -5.23 -0.75
CA ASN A 54 35.96 -4.86 0.49
C ASN A 54 34.88 -3.83 0.16
N VAL A 55 33.71 -3.96 0.77
CA VAL A 55 32.67 -2.93 0.70
C VAL A 55 32.41 -2.34 2.06
N SER A 56 32.11 -1.05 2.10
CA SER A 56 31.85 -0.33 3.34
C SER A 56 30.43 -0.60 3.84
N ILE A 57 29.48 -0.85 2.95
CA ILE A 57 28.08 -1.16 3.29
C ILE A 57 27.67 -2.42 2.52
N PRO A 58 27.38 -3.56 3.17
CA PRO A 58 27.09 -4.82 2.49
C PRO A 58 25.64 -4.89 1.96
N LEU A 59 25.16 -3.80 1.36
CA LEU A 59 23.83 -3.63 0.77
C LEU A 59 23.91 -3.12 -0.66
N GLY A 60 22.87 -3.43 -1.43
CA GLY A 60 22.54 -2.70 -2.65
C GLY A 60 21.44 -3.35 -3.48
N PRO A 61 21.23 -2.91 -4.72
CA PRO A 61 20.14 -3.40 -5.55
C PRO A 61 20.49 -4.77 -6.18
N ALA A 62 19.49 -5.65 -6.25
CA ALA A 62 19.59 -6.91 -6.96
C ALA A 62 19.47 -6.73 -8.48
N ALA A 63 19.92 -7.73 -9.24
CA ALA A 63 19.73 -7.77 -10.68
C ALA A 63 18.23 -7.68 -11.04
N GLY A 64 17.84 -6.57 -11.67
CA GLY A 64 16.44 -6.28 -11.97
C GLY A 64 16.23 -4.85 -12.48
N PRO A 65 14.98 -4.35 -12.50
CA PRO A 65 14.64 -3.03 -13.06
C PRO A 65 15.51 -1.86 -12.53
N HIS A 66 15.88 -1.91 -11.26
CA HIS A 66 16.69 -0.87 -10.60
C HIS A 66 18.18 -0.88 -10.96
N THR A 67 18.66 -1.87 -11.72
CA THR A 67 20.06 -1.97 -12.13
C THR A 67 20.22 -2.00 -13.64
N GLN A 68 19.23 -1.47 -14.37
CA GLN A 68 19.24 -1.38 -15.82
C GLN A 68 19.95 -0.14 -16.37
N ILE A 69 19.73 1.03 -15.74
CA ILE A 69 20.23 2.33 -16.24
C ILE A 69 21.02 3.09 -15.17
N ALA A 70 21.90 3.99 -15.63
CA ALA A 70 22.80 4.76 -14.78
C ALA A 70 22.10 5.61 -13.71
N PRO A 71 20.99 6.32 -14.00
CA PRO A 71 20.27 7.07 -12.97
C PRO A 71 19.87 6.23 -11.76
N ASN A 72 19.49 4.96 -11.98
CA ASN A 72 19.05 4.08 -10.90
C ASN A 72 20.22 3.60 -10.04
N LEU A 73 21.36 3.31 -10.67
CA LEU A 73 22.59 2.92 -9.99
C LEU A 73 23.14 4.08 -9.15
N VAL A 74 23.13 5.30 -9.68
CA VAL A 74 23.50 6.51 -8.93
C VAL A 74 22.53 6.75 -7.76
N ALA A 75 21.21 6.65 -7.99
CA ALA A 75 20.22 6.78 -6.91
C ALA A 75 20.40 5.70 -5.82
N ALA A 76 20.74 4.47 -6.20
CA ALA A 76 21.06 3.39 -5.27
C ALA A 76 22.31 3.73 -4.44
N PHE A 77 23.38 4.24 -5.08
CA PHE A 77 24.61 4.62 -4.38
C PHE A 77 24.37 5.71 -3.32
N LEU A 78 23.65 6.77 -3.69
CA LEU A 78 23.25 7.85 -2.79
C LEU A 78 22.32 7.38 -1.67
N SER A 79 21.70 6.21 -1.83
CA SER A 79 20.82 5.60 -0.85
C SER A 79 21.47 4.45 -0.06
N GLY A 80 22.81 4.33 -0.10
CA GLY A 80 23.56 3.36 0.70
C GLY A 80 24.07 2.11 -0.02
N ALA A 81 23.82 1.96 -1.31
CA ALA A 81 24.34 0.81 -2.05
C ALA A 81 25.85 0.87 -2.23
N ARG A 82 26.53 -0.25 -1.95
CA ARG A 82 27.94 -0.50 -2.34
C ARG A 82 28.12 -1.84 -3.05
N VAL A 83 27.06 -2.63 -3.16
CA VAL A 83 27.03 -3.88 -3.91
C VAL A 83 25.98 -3.76 -5.00
N PHE A 84 26.40 -3.73 -6.26
CA PHE A 84 25.50 -3.58 -7.39
C PHE A 84 25.46 -4.88 -8.20
N GLU A 85 24.34 -5.58 -8.16
CA GLU A 85 24.09 -6.70 -9.08
C GLU A 85 23.49 -6.16 -10.37
N LEU A 86 24.30 -6.08 -11.41
CA LEU A 86 23.87 -5.56 -12.71
C LEU A 86 22.84 -6.50 -13.33
N LYS A 87 21.84 -5.91 -13.98
CA LYS A 87 20.75 -6.67 -14.61
C LYS A 87 21.33 -7.66 -15.63
N THR A 88 20.77 -8.86 -15.68
CA THR A 88 21.29 -9.93 -16.54
C THR A 88 21.14 -9.54 -18.00
N VAL A 89 22.25 -9.57 -18.74
CA VAL A 89 22.30 -9.29 -20.19
C VAL A 89 21.90 -10.51 -21.03
N GLN A 90 21.47 -10.33 -22.28
CA GLN A 90 21.07 -11.43 -23.19
C GLN A 90 21.69 -11.40 -24.60
N GLU A 91 21.85 -12.58 -25.23
CA GLU A 91 22.27 -12.68 -26.65
C GLU A 91 21.22 -12.09 -27.59
N ASN A 92 19.93 -12.29 -27.27
CA ASN A 92 18.83 -11.64 -27.97
C ASN A 92 18.82 -10.14 -27.64
N ASP A 93 19.45 -9.34 -28.51
CA ASP A 93 19.63 -7.87 -28.36
C ASP A 93 18.30 -7.09 -28.24
N HIS A 94 17.15 -7.71 -28.50
CA HIS A 94 15.83 -7.09 -28.37
C HIS A 94 14.80 -8.09 -27.79
N LEU A 95 14.47 -7.92 -26.51
CA LEU A 95 13.36 -8.62 -25.87
C LEU A 95 12.07 -7.80 -26.04
N ASP A 96 11.05 -8.39 -26.68
CA ASP A 96 9.70 -7.82 -26.68
C ASP A 96 8.98 -8.32 -25.43
N ILE A 97 8.84 -7.44 -24.43
CA ILE A 97 8.22 -7.75 -23.14
C ILE A 97 6.84 -7.10 -23.11
N ASP A 98 5.80 -7.93 -22.98
CA ASP A 98 4.46 -7.43 -22.76
C ASP A 98 4.37 -6.61 -21.46
N LYS A 99 3.65 -5.50 -21.54
CA LYS A 99 3.49 -4.53 -20.45
C LYS A 99 2.01 -4.50 -20.00
N PRO A 100 1.72 -4.24 -18.70
CA PRO A 100 2.67 -4.00 -17.62
C PRO A 100 3.45 -5.26 -17.24
N CYS A 101 4.71 -5.10 -16.84
CA CYS A 101 5.60 -6.25 -16.57
C CYS A 101 5.97 -6.39 -15.08
N ILE A 102 5.58 -5.46 -14.22
CA ILE A 102 5.88 -5.47 -12.77
C ILE A 102 4.58 -5.29 -11.98
N ASP A 103 4.37 -6.16 -11.00
CA ASP A 103 3.37 -5.98 -9.94
C ASP A 103 4.06 -6.10 -8.58
N ALA A 104 4.20 -4.99 -7.86
CA ALA A 104 4.79 -4.98 -6.53
C ALA A 104 3.79 -4.55 -5.44
N LEU A 105 2.48 -4.56 -5.74
CA LEU A 105 1.46 -3.98 -4.86
C LEU A 105 1.43 -4.72 -3.50
N ASP A 106 1.36 -6.05 -3.49
CA ASP A 106 1.48 -6.86 -2.26
C ASP A 106 2.85 -7.56 -2.20
N GLU A 107 3.04 -8.61 -3.01
CA GLU A 107 4.33 -9.24 -3.26
C GLU A 107 4.92 -8.78 -4.59
N GLY A 108 6.22 -8.95 -4.77
CA GLY A 108 6.89 -8.55 -6.02
C GLY A 108 6.77 -9.64 -7.07
N HIS A 109 5.99 -9.42 -8.11
CA HIS A 109 5.91 -10.24 -9.31
C HIS A 109 6.47 -9.50 -10.51
N ASN A 110 7.13 -10.24 -11.39
CA ASN A 110 7.60 -9.73 -12.66
C ASN A 110 7.56 -10.86 -13.69
N VAL A 111 7.33 -10.52 -14.97
CA VAL A 111 7.34 -11.48 -16.09
C VAL A 111 8.74 -11.67 -16.69
N GLU A 112 9.65 -10.70 -16.55
CA GLU A 112 11.02 -10.79 -17.09
C GLU A 112 12.02 -9.95 -16.27
N TRP A 113 13.16 -10.57 -15.92
CA TRP A 113 14.22 -9.96 -15.10
C TRP A 113 15.46 -9.53 -15.90
N SER A 114 15.49 -9.84 -17.19
CA SER A 114 16.59 -9.54 -18.10
C SER A 114 16.50 -8.14 -18.67
N THR A 115 17.64 -7.60 -19.08
CA THR A 115 17.73 -6.24 -19.63
C THR A 115 16.93 -6.09 -20.92
N GLU A 116 16.29 -4.93 -21.07
CA GLU A 116 15.59 -4.49 -22.29
C GLU A 116 16.52 -3.74 -23.25
N LEU A 117 17.73 -3.41 -22.77
CA LEU A 117 18.77 -2.74 -23.55
C LEU A 117 19.57 -3.77 -24.35
N THR A 118 20.09 -3.35 -25.50
CA THR A 118 21.11 -4.13 -26.21
C THR A 118 22.36 -4.31 -25.33
N LEU A 119 23.21 -5.28 -25.66
CA LEU A 119 24.46 -5.49 -24.91
C LEU A 119 25.31 -4.22 -24.84
N GLU A 120 25.43 -3.50 -25.95
CA GLU A 120 26.21 -2.27 -26.02
C GLU A 120 25.57 -1.12 -25.23
N GLN A 121 24.26 -0.97 -25.32
CA GLN A 121 23.52 0.03 -24.54
C GLN A 121 23.65 -0.22 -23.03
N ALA A 122 23.52 -1.48 -22.60
CA ALA A 122 23.70 -1.86 -21.21
C ALA A 122 25.14 -1.55 -20.74
N ARG A 123 26.15 -1.85 -21.58
CA ARG A 123 27.56 -1.54 -21.29
C ARG A 123 27.76 -0.03 -21.09
N MET A 124 27.24 0.79 -21.98
CA MET A 124 27.32 2.26 -21.87
C MET A 124 26.70 2.77 -20.57
N GLU A 125 25.48 2.34 -20.23
CA GLU A 125 24.80 2.73 -19.00
C GLU A 125 25.59 2.32 -17.74
N TYR A 126 26.16 1.11 -17.73
CA TYR A 126 26.96 0.65 -16.60
C TYR A 126 28.28 1.42 -16.45
N LEU A 127 28.96 1.73 -17.55
CA LEU A 127 30.18 2.55 -17.51
C LEU A 127 29.87 4.00 -17.10
N ASN A 128 28.76 4.57 -17.57
CA ASN A 128 28.32 5.90 -17.14
C ASN A 128 28.02 5.94 -15.64
N ALA A 129 27.33 4.91 -15.13
CA ALA A 129 27.09 4.76 -13.70
C ALA A 129 28.39 4.64 -12.91
N TRP A 130 29.34 3.84 -13.40
CA TRP A 130 30.63 3.64 -12.75
C TRP A 130 31.41 4.96 -12.63
N ILE A 131 31.49 5.73 -13.71
CA ILE A 131 32.15 7.04 -13.74
C ILE A 131 31.45 8.02 -12.79
N ALA A 132 30.13 8.16 -12.90
CA ALA A 132 29.35 9.08 -12.08
C ALA A 132 29.43 8.73 -10.58
N ILE A 133 29.33 7.44 -10.23
CA ILE A 133 29.44 7.00 -8.83
C ILE A 133 30.84 7.26 -8.28
N ASN A 134 31.92 6.97 -9.02
CA ASN A 134 33.29 7.27 -8.57
C ASN A 134 33.50 8.76 -8.34
N LEU A 135 32.95 9.62 -9.21
CA LEU A 135 32.96 11.07 -9.04
C LEU A 135 32.28 11.48 -7.72
N LEU A 136 31.03 11.07 -7.53
CA LEU A 136 30.25 11.43 -6.33
C LEU A 136 30.85 10.83 -5.05
N ALA A 137 31.34 9.60 -5.12
CA ALA A 137 32.05 8.94 -4.03
C ALA A 137 33.28 9.76 -3.63
N ARG A 138 34.12 10.17 -4.58
CA ARG A 138 35.31 10.98 -4.28
C ARG A 138 34.95 12.36 -3.72
N MET A 139 33.81 12.91 -4.12
CA MET A 139 33.36 14.21 -3.62
C MET A 139 32.88 14.16 -2.17
N TRP A 140 32.20 13.09 -1.75
CA TRP A 140 31.44 13.05 -0.48
C TRP A 140 31.62 11.81 0.41
N SER A 141 31.95 10.65 -0.13
CA SER A 141 32.11 9.43 0.66
C SER A 141 33.43 9.43 1.44
N HIS A 142 33.39 8.87 2.64
CA HIS A 142 34.57 8.64 3.47
C HIS A 142 35.39 7.43 3.02
N LYS A 143 34.78 6.52 2.24
CA LYS A 143 35.39 5.29 1.73
C LYS A 143 35.13 5.15 0.22
N PRO A 144 35.67 6.08 -0.60
CA PRO A 144 35.23 6.27 -1.98
C PRO A 144 35.55 5.11 -2.93
N SER A 145 36.30 4.10 -2.49
CA SER A 145 36.65 2.91 -3.29
C SER A 145 35.97 1.63 -2.80
N ASP A 146 35.19 1.70 -1.73
CA ASP A 146 34.64 0.51 -1.05
C ASP A 146 33.27 0.11 -1.62
N PHE A 147 33.20 -0.08 -2.94
CA PHE A 147 32.01 -0.58 -3.64
C PHE A 147 32.37 -1.44 -4.85
N ILE A 148 31.43 -2.27 -5.31
CA ILE A 148 31.64 -3.22 -6.42
C ILE A 148 30.46 -3.26 -7.38
N PHE A 149 30.76 -3.43 -8.68
CA PHE A 149 29.79 -3.95 -9.64
C PHE A 149 30.02 -5.45 -9.84
N ASN A 150 28.93 -6.19 -9.77
CA ASN A 150 28.88 -7.62 -9.99
C ASN A 150 28.02 -7.88 -11.24
N MET A 151 28.67 -8.33 -12.30
CA MET A 151 28.00 -8.59 -13.58
C MET A 151 27.16 -9.87 -13.49
N SER A 152 26.06 -9.95 -14.24
CA SER A 152 25.25 -11.16 -14.33
C SER A 152 25.12 -11.63 -15.78
N VAL A 153 25.40 -12.93 -16.01
CA VAL A 153 25.28 -13.60 -17.31
C VAL A 153 24.42 -14.86 -17.16
N GLY A 154 23.65 -15.23 -18.18
CA GLY A 154 22.78 -16.41 -18.10
C GLY A 154 22.39 -17.00 -19.46
N TYR A 155 23.30 -17.78 -20.07
CA TYR A 155 23.08 -18.53 -21.33
C TYR A 155 23.74 -19.90 -21.26
N THR A 156 23.63 -20.65 -22.36
CA THR A 156 24.55 -21.73 -22.67
C THR A 156 25.98 -21.21 -22.78
N LEU A 157 26.96 -22.11 -22.62
CA LEU A 157 28.37 -21.79 -22.79
C LEU A 157 28.65 -21.20 -24.18
N ASP A 158 28.00 -21.71 -25.21
CA ASP A 158 28.17 -21.24 -26.59
C ASP A 158 27.68 -19.79 -26.75
N GLY A 159 26.55 -19.43 -26.14
CA GLY A 159 26.05 -18.05 -26.12
C GLY A 159 26.98 -17.10 -25.36
N ILE A 160 27.55 -17.56 -24.23
CA ILE A 160 28.55 -16.78 -23.47
C ILE A 160 29.83 -16.57 -24.29
N LYS A 161 30.22 -17.55 -25.10
CA LYS A 161 31.39 -17.49 -25.99
C LYS A 161 31.14 -16.73 -27.30
N SER A 162 29.91 -16.29 -27.56
CA SER A 162 29.61 -15.50 -28.75
C SER A 162 30.42 -14.20 -28.78
N GLU A 163 30.80 -13.73 -29.96
CA GLU A 163 31.64 -12.53 -30.13
C GLU A 163 31.04 -11.30 -29.44
N LYS A 164 29.72 -11.11 -29.57
CA LYS A 164 29.01 -9.98 -28.96
C LYS A 164 29.03 -10.03 -27.42
N MET A 165 28.75 -11.21 -26.84
CA MET A 165 28.75 -11.38 -25.38
C MET A 165 30.18 -11.29 -24.83
N ASP A 166 31.16 -11.83 -25.54
CA ASP A 166 32.56 -11.73 -25.18
C ASP A 166 33.03 -10.27 -25.17
N ALA A 167 32.66 -9.50 -26.21
CA ALA A 167 32.95 -8.07 -26.29
C ALA A 167 32.29 -7.29 -25.13
N PHE A 168 31.06 -7.63 -24.74
CA PHE A 168 30.42 -7.06 -23.55
C PHE A 168 31.21 -7.39 -22.27
N ILE A 169 31.54 -8.67 -22.06
CA ILE A 169 32.26 -9.16 -20.88
C ILE A 169 33.63 -8.49 -20.74
N GLU A 170 34.42 -8.46 -21.83
CA GLU A 170 35.74 -7.86 -21.82
C GLU A 170 35.68 -6.33 -21.77
N GLY A 171 34.70 -5.72 -22.45
CA GLY A 171 34.48 -4.27 -22.39
C GLY A 171 34.02 -3.78 -21.01
N MET A 172 33.35 -4.64 -20.23
CA MET A 172 33.09 -4.36 -18.81
C MET A 172 34.34 -4.63 -17.96
N ARG A 173 35.13 -5.65 -18.25
CA ARG A 173 36.34 -5.97 -17.45
C ARG A 173 37.47 -4.96 -17.63
N ARG A 174 37.67 -4.50 -18.87
CA ARG A 174 38.74 -3.61 -19.32
C ARG A 174 38.17 -2.53 -20.25
N PRO A 175 37.33 -1.63 -19.73
CA PRO A 175 36.71 -0.60 -20.54
C PRO A 175 37.72 0.33 -21.22
N GLU A 176 38.91 0.50 -20.65
CA GLU A 176 40.00 1.33 -21.19
C GLU A 176 40.53 0.86 -22.54
N ALA A 177 40.21 -0.37 -22.95
CA ALA A 177 40.58 -0.90 -24.26
C ALA A 177 39.59 -0.54 -25.38
N GLY A 178 38.44 0.08 -25.06
CA GLY A 178 37.39 0.40 -26.03
C GLY A 178 37.16 1.91 -26.20
N ASP A 179 36.78 2.30 -27.42
CA ASP A 179 36.62 3.71 -27.85
C ASP A 179 35.63 4.51 -27.00
N TYR A 180 34.59 3.86 -26.45
CA TYR A 180 33.60 4.54 -25.61
C TYR A 180 34.21 5.13 -24.33
N TRP A 181 35.19 4.43 -23.74
CA TRP A 181 35.77 4.86 -22.46
C TRP A 181 36.56 6.16 -22.59
N GLU A 182 37.38 6.28 -23.64
CA GLU A 182 38.15 7.50 -23.90
C GLU A 182 37.23 8.72 -24.03
N ASN A 183 36.20 8.62 -24.88
CA ASN A 183 35.20 9.68 -25.04
C ASN A 183 34.48 10.01 -23.72
N ALA A 184 34.10 9.00 -22.92
CA ALA A 184 33.43 9.22 -21.64
C ALA A 184 34.34 9.92 -20.62
N ILE A 185 35.65 9.63 -20.61
CA ILE A 185 36.60 10.34 -19.75
C ILE A 185 36.82 11.78 -20.22
N GLU A 186 36.87 12.04 -21.53
CA GLU A 186 36.90 13.39 -22.07
C GLU A 186 35.65 14.19 -21.67
N GLU A 187 34.45 13.63 -21.87
CA GLU A 187 33.19 14.26 -21.44
C GLU A 187 33.18 14.57 -19.93
N LEU A 188 33.72 13.66 -19.10
CA LEU A 188 33.86 13.88 -17.66
C LEU A 188 34.80 15.06 -17.35
N GLN A 189 35.95 15.13 -18.02
CA GLN A 189 36.93 16.20 -17.80
C GLN A 189 36.36 17.56 -18.20
N GLU A 190 35.71 17.64 -19.37
CA GLU A 190 35.02 18.86 -19.82
C GLU A 190 33.95 19.30 -18.82
N PHE A 191 33.16 18.36 -18.31
CA PHE A 191 32.15 18.62 -17.31
C PHE A 191 32.75 19.17 -16.00
N ILE A 192 33.82 18.55 -15.50
CA ILE A 192 34.48 18.97 -14.24
C ILE A 192 35.06 20.38 -14.36
N GLU A 193 35.65 20.71 -15.51
CA GLU A 193 36.21 22.04 -15.79
C GLU A 193 35.14 23.10 -16.10
N SER A 194 33.87 22.70 -16.23
CA SER A 194 32.79 23.64 -16.52
C SER A 194 32.54 24.61 -15.37
N PRO A 195 32.18 25.88 -15.65
CA PRO A 195 31.76 26.83 -14.62
C PRO A 195 30.61 26.31 -13.75
N LYS A 196 29.69 25.53 -14.37
CA LYS A 196 28.53 24.94 -13.71
C LYS A 196 28.94 23.94 -12.62
N PHE A 197 30.00 23.17 -12.83
CA PHE A 197 30.52 22.26 -11.80
C PHE A 197 30.96 23.00 -10.55
N ILE A 198 31.78 24.05 -10.73
CA ILE A 198 32.32 24.86 -9.63
C ILE A 198 31.19 25.59 -8.90
N GLU A 199 30.23 26.15 -9.64
CA GLU A 199 29.03 26.77 -9.08
C GLU A 199 28.22 25.78 -8.23
N THR A 200 28.07 24.55 -8.71
CA THR A 200 27.25 23.53 -8.06
C THR A 200 27.91 22.93 -6.81
N PHE A 201 29.19 22.57 -6.91
CA PHE A 201 29.86 21.74 -5.90
C PHE A 201 30.99 22.46 -5.16
N GLY A 202 31.42 23.62 -5.65
CA GLY A 202 32.46 24.45 -5.05
C GLY A 202 33.90 23.98 -5.32
N GLN A 203 34.85 24.84 -4.97
CA GLN A 203 36.27 24.67 -5.27
C GLN A 203 36.89 23.39 -4.66
N ALA A 204 36.50 23.05 -3.42
CA ALA A 204 37.03 21.87 -2.75
C ALA A 204 36.59 20.57 -3.44
N ALA A 205 35.40 20.55 -4.04
CA ALA A 205 34.93 19.40 -4.81
C ALA A 205 35.66 19.31 -6.16
N LEU A 206 35.99 20.44 -6.79
CA LEU A 206 36.74 20.49 -8.06
C LEU A 206 38.09 19.78 -7.94
N GLU A 207 38.86 20.07 -6.89
CA GLU A 207 40.17 19.43 -6.67
C GLU A 207 40.05 17.91 -6.53
N ARG A 208 39.03 17.45 -5.81
CA ARG A 208 38.73 16.02 -5.64
C ARG A 208 38.26 15.38 -6.96
N ALA A 209 37.46 16.10 -7.74
CA ALA A 209 36.95 15.67 -9.03
C ALA A 209 38.05 15.52 -10.09
N ARG A 210 38.96 16.50 -10.20
CA ARG A 210 40.14 16.41 -11.09
C ARG A 210 40.96 15.16 -10.82
N SER A 211 41.23 14.89 -9.54
CA SER A 211 42.01 13.72 -9.13
C SER A 211 41.39 12.40 -9.58
N ILE A 212 40.07 12.24 -9.50
CA ILE A 212 39.39 11.00 -9.92
C ILE A 212 39.24 10.92 -11.44
N ALA A 213 39.09 12.04 -12.15
CA ALA A 213 39.01 12.04 -13.61
C ALA A 213 40.35 11.64 -14.27
N GLU A 214 41.48 12.06 -13.70
CA GLU A 214 42.82 11.65 -14.16
C GLU A 214 43.11 10.17 -13.91
N HIS A 215 42.53 9.59 -12.86
CA HIS A 215 42.85 8.25 -12.37
C HIS A 215 41.59 7.39 -12.21
N MET A 216 40.66 7.47 -13.17
CA MET A 216 39.39 6.74 -13.08
C MET A 216 39.67 5.22 -13.02
N PRO A 217 39.10 4.48 -12.04
CA PRO A 217 39.31 3.05 -11.95
C PRO A 217 38.82 2.29 -13.19
N VAL A 218 39.71 1.55 -13.84
CA VAL A 218 39.47 0.84 -15.11
C VAL A 218 39.05 -0.63 -14.94
N ARG A 219 38.54 -1.01 -13.76
CA ARG A 219 38.09 -2.39 -13.49
C ARG A 219 36.76 -2.37 -12.76
N PRO A 220 35.67 -1.97 -13.43
CA PRO A 220 34.37 -1.83 -12.78
C PRO A 220 33.83 -3.18 -12.28
N VAL A 221 34.12 -4.27 -13.02
CA VAL A 221 33.71 -5.63 -12.64
C VAL A 221 34.91 -6.54 -12.42
N HIS A 222 34.94 -7.20 -11.27
CA HIS A 222 35.91 -8.25 -10.95
C HIS A 222 35.24 -9.61 -10.71
N SER A 223 33.91 -9.61 -10.61
CA SER A 223 33.12 -10.79 -10.29
C SER A 223 31.91 -10.90 -11.20
N VAL A 224 31.47 -12.14 -11.39
CA VAL A 224 30.32 -12.48 -12.22
C VAL A 224 29.39 -13.43 -11.46
N THR A 225 28.09 -13.23 -11.61
CA THR A 225 27.06 -14.16 -11.16
C THR A 225 26.51 -14.90 -12.36
N LEU A 226 26.71 -16.21 -12.35
CA LEU A 226 26.06 -17.10 -13.29
C LEU A 226 24.60 -17.29 -12.87
N SER A 227 23.70 -16.68 -13.63
CA SER A 227 22.26 -16.89 -13.52
C SER A 227 21.88 -18.09 -14.37
N THR A 228 21.55 -19.21 -13.73
CA THR A 228 21.17 -20.44 -14.43
C THR A 228 19.71 -20.36 -14.85
N MET A 229 19.42 -20.69 -16.12
CA MET A 229 18.05 -20.78 -16.61
C MET A 229 17.33 -21.96 -15.95
N HIS A 230 16.01 -21.85 -15.80
CA HIS A 230 15.19 -22.99 -15.36
C HIS A 230 15.39 -24.18 -16.29
N GLY A 231 15.62 -25.35 -15.71
CA GLY A 231 15.95 -26.58 -16.45
C GLY A 231 17.34 -26.64 -17.09
N CYS A 232 18.27 -25.73 -16.76
CA CYS A 232 19.65 -25.80 -17.26
C CYS A 232 20.37 -27.05 -16.70
N PRO A 233 20.96 -27.91 -17.56
CA PRO A 233 21.65 -29.12 -17.12
C PRO A 233 22.82 -28.82 -16.17
N PRO A 234 23.02 -29.59 -15.09
CA PRO A 234 24.08 -29.31 -14.11
C PRO A 234 25.51 -29.36 -14.67
N ASP A 235 25.75 -30.19 -15.68
CA ASP A 235 27.03 -30.26 -16.40
C ASP A 235 27.29 -28.98 -17.22
N GLU A 236 26.25 -28.39 -17.82
CA GLU A 236 26.35 -27.11 -18.51
C GLU A 236 26.68 -25.98 -17.53
N ILE A 237 26.03 -25.96 -16.36
CA ILE A 237 26.32 -25.00 -15.28
C ILE A 237 27.79 -25.13 -14.83
N GLU A 238 28.29 -26.35 -14.65
CA GLU A 238 29.69 -26.59 -14.29
C GLU A 238 30.66 -26.08 -15.36
N ARG A 239 30.39 -26.39 -16.64
CA ARG A 239 31.22 -25.97 -17.77
C ARG A 239 31.32 -24.45 -17.86
N ILE A 240 30.20 -23.74 -17.69
CA ILE A 240 30.18 -22.28 -17.70
C ILE A 240 30.93 -21.72 -16.49
N GLY A 241 30.68 -22.26 -15.29
CA GLY A 241 31.39 -21.84 -14.08
C GLY A 241 32.90 -21.97 -14.22
N ARG A 242 33.37 -23.12 -14.73
CA ARG A 242 34.80 -23.35 -15.02
C ARG A 242 35.33 -22.40 -16.08
N TYR A 243 34.60 -22.15 -17.17
CA TYR A 243 35.01 -21.17 -18.18
C TYR A 243 35.23 -19.77 -17.57
N LEU A 244 34.27 -19.29 -16.78
CA LEU A 244 34.33 -17.98 -16.12
C LEU A 244 35.53 -17.86 -15.15
N ILE A 245 35.83 -18.94 -14.43
CA ILE A 245 36.92 -19.00 -13.45
C ILE A 245 38.28 -19.22 -14.11
N GLU A 246 38.41 -20.26 -14.93
CA GLU A 246 39.69 -20.79 -15.41
C GLU A 246 40.19 -20.10 -16.67
N GLU A 247 39.30 -19.78 -17.60
CA GLU A 247 39.66 -19.11 -18.87
C GLU A 247 39.53 -17.59 -18.74
N LYS A 248 38.42 -17.13 -18.16
CA LYS A 248 38.10 -15.70 -18.03
C LYS A 248 38.66 -15.05 -16.76
N GLY A 249 38.99 -15.84 -15.72
CA GLY A 249 39.66 -15.33 -14.52
C GLY A 249 38.79 -14.45 -13.63
N PHE A 250 37.48 -14.67 -13.58
CA PHE A 250 36.58 -13.97 -12.65
C PHE A 250 36.47 -14.67 -11.30
N ASP A 251 36.26 -13.88 -10.24
CA ASP A 251 35.62 -14.39 -9.04
C ASP A 251 34.14 -14.66 -9.37
N THR A 252 33.63 -15.86 -9.07
CA THR A 252 32.35 -16.31 -9.65
C THR A 252 31.36 -16.73 -8.56
N TYR A 253 30.16 -16.17 -8.64
CA TYR A 253 28.98 -16.66 -7.91
C TYR A 253 28.18 -17.60 -8.80
N ILE A 254 27.63 -18.66 -8.22
CA ILE A 254 26.49 -19.38 -8.81
C ILE A 254 25.21 -19.02 -8.09
N LYS A 255 24.20 -18.61 -8.88
CA LYS A 255 22.84 -18.42 -8.42
C LYS A 255 22.18 -19.77 -8.21
N LEU A 256 21.70 -20.01 -6.99
CA LEU A 256 20.95 -21.20 -6.60
C LEU A 256 19.47 -20.84 -6.45
N ASN A 257 18.62 -21.55 -7.19
CA ASN A 257 17.18 -21.31 -7.21
C ASN A 257 16.49 -21.85 -5.94
N PRO A 258 15.38 -21.25 -5.50
CA PRO A 258 14.66 -21.69 -4.30
C PRO A 258 14.04 -23.09 -4.47
N THR A 259 13.92 -23.57 -5.71
CA THR A 259 13.47 -24.93 -6.07
C THR A 259 14.28 -26.04 -5.37
N LEU A 260 15.54 -25.76 -4.99
CA LEU A 260 16.40 -26.68 -4.24
C LEU A 260 15.88 -27.09 -2.85
N ILE A 261 14.91 -26.36 -2.28
CA ILE A 261 14.26 -26.76 -1.04
C ILE A 261 13.36 -27.99 -1.22
N GLY A 262 12.84 -28.20 -2.44
CA GLY A 262 11.83 -29.20 -2.79
C GLY A 262 10.41 -28.64 -2.84
N TYR A 263 9.56 -29.21 -3.69
CA TYR A 263 8.18 -28.73 -3.91
C TYR A 263 7.34 -28.80 -2.63
N GLU A 264 7.39 -29.93 -1.93
CA GLU A 264 6.62 -30.19 -0.70
C GLU A 264 6.93 -29.15 0.38
N ALA A 265 8.23 -28.92 0.63
CA ALA A 265 8.67 -27.96 1.64
C ALA A 265 8.28 -26.53 1.27
N ALA A 266 8.48 -26.13 0.00
CA ALA A 266 8.08 -24.80 -0.46
C ALA A 266 6.55 -24.59 -0.31
N ARG A 267 5.76 -25.59 -0.67
CA ARG A 267 4.30 -25.54 -0.57
C ARG A 267 3.83 -25.49 0.89
N GLU A 268 4.40 -26.32 1.76
CA GLU A 268 4.09 -26.34 3.20
C GLU A 268 4.37 -24.98 3.85
N ILE A 269 5.54 -24.37 3.56
CA ILE A 269 5.91 -23.05 4.09
C ILE A 269 4.89 -22.00 3.68
N LEU A 270 4.52 -21.95 2.41
CA LEU A 270 3.54 -20.99 1.90
C LEU A 270 2.15 -21.20 2.51
N ASP A 271 1.70 -22.45 2.64
CA ASP A 271 0.39 -22.78 3.22
C ASP A 271 0.29 -22.40 4.70
N ARG A 272 1.34 -22.67 5.48
CA ARG A 272 1.45 -22.26 6.90
C ARG A 272 1.36 -20.75 7.08
N LEU A 273 1.76 -19.98 6.07
CA LEU A 273 1.75 -18.51 6.07
C LEU A 273 0.53 -17.91 5.35
N GLY A 274 -0.38 -18.75 4.84
CA GLY A 274 -1.62 -18.32 4.20
C GLY A 274 -1.52 -17.93 2.72
N TRP A 275 -0.40 -18.22 2.05
CA TRP A 275 -0.15 -17.90 0.64
C TRP A 275 -0.75 -18.94 -0.32
N THR A 276 -2.05 -19.15 -0.25
CA THR A 276 -2.78 -20.15 -1.06
C THR A 276 -3.03 -19.69 -2.51
N ASP A 277 -2.87 -18.39 -2.78
CA ASP A 277 -3.00 -17.77 -4.11
C ASP A 277 -1.73 -17.93 -4.97
N ILE A 278 -0.59 -18.25 -4.36
CA ILE A 278 0.66 -18.51 -5.08
C ILE A 278 0.67 -19.96 -5.55
N ILE A 279 0.43 -20.18 -6.85
CA ILE A 279 0.39 -21.52 -7.43
C ILE A 279 1.77 -21.90 -7.99
N LEU A 280 2.37 -22.94 -7.43
CA LEU A 280 3.66 -23.50 -7.86
C LEU A 280 3.44 -24.72 -8.76
N ARG A 281 4.28 -24.89 -9.77
CA ARG A 281 4.30 -26.10 -10.63
C ARG A 281 5.34 -27.08 -10.11
N ARG A 282 4.95 -28.35 -9.97
CA ARG A 282 5.84 -29.41 -9.45
C ARG A 282 6.98 -29.69 -10.43
N GLU A 283 6.66 -29.67 -11.72
CA GLU A 283 7.59 -29.92 -12.82
C GLU A 283 8.78 -28.94 -12.79
N SER A 284 8.55 -27.69 -12.38
CA SER A 284 9.60 -26.68 -12.24
C SER A 284 10.64 -27.06 -11.17
N PHE A 285 10.25 -27.80 -10.13
CA PHE A 285 11.18 -28.28 -9.08
C PHE A 285 11.92 -29.54 -9.51
N GLU A 286 11.29 -30.39 -10.31
CA GLU A 286 11.85 -31.67 -10.77
C GLU A 286 12.84 -31.47 -11.94
N HIS A 287 12.61 -30.47 -12.80
CA HIS A 287 13.49 -30.15 -13.93
C HIS A 287 14.72 -29.30 -13.55
N ASP A 288 14.62 -28.50 -12.49
CA ASP A 288 15.71 -27.63 -12.03
C ASP A 288 16.87 -28.44 -11.42
N LEU A 289 17.98 -27.75 -11.12
CA LEU A 289 19.12 -28.31 -10.40
C LEU A 289 18.66 -28.95 -9.07
N GLN A 290 19.03 -30.21 -8.86
CA GLN A 290 18.69 -30.96 -7.64
C GLN A 290 19.70 -30.73 -6.52
N PHE A 291 19.27 -30.85 -5.26
CA PHE A 291 20.06 -30.47 -4.08
C PHE A 291 21.44 -31.16 -4.01
N ASP A 292 21.49 -32.49 -4.12
CA ASP A 292 22.76 -33.23 -4.04
C ASP A 292 23.70 -32.90 -5.21
N MET A 293 23.15 -32.63 -6.39
CA MET A 293 23.93 -32.18 -7.55
C MET A 293 24.51 -30.78 -7.33
N ALA A 294 23.75 -29.89 -6.68
CA ALA A 294 24.24 -28.56 -6.31
C ALA A 294 25.44 -28.65 -5.35
N LEU A 295 25.43 -29.58 -4.38
CA LEU A 295 26.56 -29.79 -3.47
C LEU A 295 27.83 -30.21 -4.24
N GLY A 296 27.69 -31.16 -5.17
CA GLY A 296 28.80 -31.60 -6.03
C GLY A 296 29.33 -30.47 -6.92
N LEU A 297 28.45 -29.64 -7.48
CA LEU A 297 28.81 -28.47 -8.28
C LEU A 297 29.57 -27.43 -7.46
N ILE A 298 29.09 -27.11 -6.25
CA ILE A 298 29.74 -26.17 -5.32
C ILE A 298 31.17 -26.63 -5.01
N GLN A 299 31.35 -27.91 -4.70
CA GLN A 299 32.67 -28.47 -4.40
C GLN A 299 33.63 -28.31 -5.59
N LYS A 300 33.24 -28.79 -6.77
CA LYS A 300 34.10 -28.76 -7.97
C LYS A 300 34.51 -27.36 -8.38
N LEU A 301 33.60 -26.39 -8.27
CA LEU A 301 33.88 -25.01 -8.65
C LEU A 301 34.69 -24.26 -7.59
N THR A 302 34.55 -24.63 -6.33
CA THR A 302 35.43 -24.16 -5.27
C THR A 302 36.86 -24.65 -5.51
N GLU A 303 37.03 -25.94 -5.84
CA GLU A 303 38.33 -26.51 -6.20
C GLU A 303 38.94 -25.83 -7.44
N ALA A 304 38.13 -25.61 -8.49
CA ALA A 304 38.54 -24.89 -9.69
C ALA A 304 39.02 -23.46 -9.37
N ALA A 305 38.23 -22.71 -8.58
CA ALA A 305 38.58 -21.35 -8.17
C ALA A 305 39.88 -21.30 -7.37
N VAL A 306 40.02 -22.16 -6.35
CA VAL A 306 41.23 -22.24 -5.52
C VAL A 306 42.46 -22.55 -6.37
N SER A 307 42.35 -23.51 -7.31
CA SER A 307 43.47 -23.88 -8.20
C SER A 307 43.97 -22.74 -9.10
N ARG A 308 43.13 -21.73 -9.34
CA ARG A 308 43.42 -20.56 -10.18
C ARG A 308 43.62 -19.26 -9.39
N GLY A 309 43.65 -19.33 -8.05
CA GLY A 309 43.75 -18.14 -7.18
C GLY A 309 42.52 -17.21 -7.30
N ARG A 310 41.36 -17.78 -7.62
CA ARG A 310 40.06 -17.09 -7.71
C ARG A 310 39.18 -17.49 -6.54
N ARG A 311 38.08 -16.76 -6.37
CA ARG A 311 37.06 -17.02 -5.33
C ARG A 311 35.78 -17.52 -5.95
N PHE A 312 35.16 -18.48 -5.29
CA PHE A 312 33.85 -19.00 -5.61
C PHE A 312 32.87 -18.64 -4.49
N GLY A 313 31.65 -18.28 -4.85
CA GLY A 313 30.60 -17.91 -3.92
C GLY A 313 29.24 -18.49 -4.29
N ILE A 314 28.35 -18.54 -3.31
CA ILE A 314 26.95 -18.95 -3.50
C ILE A 314 26.08 -17.70 -3.45
N LYS A 315 25.15 -17.58 -4.42
CA LYS A 315 24.11 -16.55 -4.43
C LYS A 315 22.74 -17.21 -4.29
N LEU A 316 21.99 -16.86 -3.25
CA LEU A 316 20.61 -17.32 -3.10
C LEU A 316 19.65 -16.38 -3.85
N SER A 317 18.88 -16.99 -4.75
CA SER A 317 18.06 -16.32 -5.76
C SER A 317 17.09 -15.27 -5.19
N ASN A 318 16.81 -14.28 -6.03
CA ASN A 318 15.84 -13.23 -5.82
C ASN A 318 14.41 -13.58 -6.28
N THR A 319 14.23 -14.72 -6.96
CA THR A 319 12.96 -15.08 -7.61
C THR A 319 12.61 -16.56 -7.49
N LEU A 320 11.31 -16.88 -7.49
CA LEU A 320 10.74 -18.22 -7.70
C LEU A 320 9.61 -18.14 -8.72
N ALA A 321 9.62 -19.00 -9.74
CA ALA A 321 8.57 -19.06 -10.75
C ALA A 321 7.24 -19.56 -10.17
N ASN A 322 6.14 -18.94 -10.56
CA ASN A 322 4.77 -19.32 -10.21
C ASN A 322 3.81 -19.05 -11.37
N VAL A 323 2.63 -19.67 -11.33
CA VAL A 323 1.59 -19.46 -12.34
C VAL A 323 1.12 -18.01 -12.32
N ASN A 324 1.01 -17.42 -13.50
CA ASN A 324 0.32 -16.15 -13.67
C ASN A 324 -1.15 -16.42 -14.00
N ASP A 325 -2.05 -15.83 -13.23
CA ASP A 325 -3.50 -15.93 -13.42
C ASP A 325 -4.04 -14.96 -14.49
N GLY A 326 -3.18 -14.10 -15.04
CA GLY A 326 -3.53 -13.13 -16.08
C GLY A 326 -4.32 -11.93 -15.57
N CYS A 327 -4.45 -11.76 -14.24
CA CYS A 327 -5.25 -10.68 -13.67
C CYS A 327 -4.59 -9.30 -13.82
N CYS A 328 -3.28 -9.20 -13.56
CA CYS A 328 -2.54 -7.93 -13.57
C CYS A 328 -1.38 -7.92 -14.59
N LEU A 329 -0.76 -9.08 -14.84
CA LEU A 329 0.41 -9.23 -15.69
C LEU A 329 0.07 -10.12 -16.90
N PRO A 330 0.71 -9.91 -18.06
CA PRO A 330 0.55 -10.76 -19.25
C PRO A 330 1.25 -12.13 -19.09
N GLY A 331 0.90 -13.09 -19.96
CA GLY A 331 1.51 -14.42 -19.98
C GLY A 331 0.96 -15.41 -18.94
N GLY A 332 1.45 -16.66 -18.98
CA GLY A 332 0.99 -17.77 -18.11
C GLY A 332 1.94 -18.12 -16.96
N GLU A 333 3.09 -17.48 -16.89
CA GLU A 333 4.11 -17.64 -15.85
C GLU A 333 4.61 -16.26 -15.40
N ARG A 334 4.96 -16.14 -14.12
CA ARG A 334 5.57 -14.96 -13.53
C ARG A 334 6.57 -15.40 -12.45
N TYR A 335 7.39 -14.47 -11.99
CA TYR A 335 8.42 -14.71 -10.98
C TYR A 335 8.12 -13.92 -9.72
N MET A 336 7.82 -14.62 -8.64
CA MET A 336 7.59 -14.00 -7.33
C MET A 336 8.90 -13.70 -6.60
N SER A 337 8.87 -12.63 -5.81
CA SER A 337 9.95 -12.08 -4.98
C SER A 337 9.31 -11.37 -3.77
N GLY A 338 10.12 -11.08 -2.75
CA GLY A 338 9.65 -10.32 -1.58
C GLY A 338 9.34 -11.21 -0.38
N ARG A 339 8.33 -10.81 0.38
CA ARG A 339 7.98 -11.30 1.72
C ARG A 339 7.44 -12.74 1.69
N ALA A 340 6.79 -13.16 0.62
CA ALA A 340 6.43 -14.57 0.41
C ALA A 340 7.63 -15.47 0.05
N LEU A 341 8.67 -14.90 -0.58
CA LEU A 341 9.86 -15.65 -0.98
C LEU A 341 10.84 -15.85 0.20
N PHE A 342 10.95 -14.87 1.09
CA PHE A 342 11.90 -14.89 2.20
C PHE A 342 11.88 -16.19 3.03
N PRO A 343 10.71 -16.69 3.50
CA PRO A 343 10.63 -17.93 4.24
C PRO A 343 11.24 -19.11 3.48
N ILE A 344 10.97 -19.25 2.18
CA ILE A 344 11.49 -20.36 1.37
C ILE A 344 13.03 -20.27 1.28
N THR A 345 13.56 -19.09 0.99
CA THR A 345 14.99 -18.92 0.74
C THR A 345 15.83 -18.94 2.01
N VAL A 346 15.29 -18.53 3.17
CA VAL A 346 16.01 -18.62 4.44
C VAL A 346 16.09 -20.07 4.94
N HIS A 347 15.05 -20.88 4.73
CA HIS A 347 15.10 -22.32 5.00
C HIS A 347 16.12 -23.02 4.07
N LEU A 348 16.19 -22.61 2.80
CA LEU A 348 17.22 -23.09 1.88
C LEU A 348 18.63 -22.70 2.34
N ALA A 349 18.81 -21.46 2.83
CA ALA A 349 20.08 -21.01 3.38
C ALA A 349 20.52 -21.86 4.58
N ALA A 350 19.61 -22.15 5.51
CA ALA A 350 19.88 -22.99 6.67
C ALA A 350 20.25 -24.43 6.26
N LYS A 351 19.48 -25.02 5.34
CA LYS A 351 19.72 -26.36 4.78
C LYS A 351 21.10 -26.45 4.10
N LEU A 352 21.48 -25.44 3.32
CA LEU A 352 22.80 -25.37 2.69
C LEU A 352 23.91 -25.20 3.73
N ALA A 353 23.78 -24.29 4.70
CA ALA A 353 24.78 -24.07 5.73
C ALA A 353 25.10 -25.34 6.54
N ARG A 354 24.09 -26.19 6.79
CA ARG A 354 24.28 -27.52 7.42
C ARG A 354 24.96 -28.53 6.51
N ALA A 355 24.67 -28.50 5.21
CA ALA A 355 25.20 -29.45 4.24
C ALA A 355 26.67 -29.17 3.89
N ILE A 356 27.10 -27.90 3.95
CA ILE A 356 28.47 -27.46 3.61
C ILE A 356 29.07 -26.59 4.73
N PRO A 357 29.26 -27.13 5.94
CA PRO A 357 29.72 -26.36 7.10
C PRO A 357 31.15 -25.81 6.93
N ASP A 358 31.94 -26.43 6.05
CA ASP A 358 33.32 -26.06 5.76
C ASP A 358 33.44 -25.08 4.56
N PHE A 359 32.32 -24.65 3.97
CA PHE A 359 32.34 -23.65 2.91
C PHE A 359 32.95 -22.34 3.44
N PRO A 360 33.98 -21.79 2.78
CA PRO A 360 34.85 -20.78 3.39
C PRO A 360 34.30 -19.34 3.33
N ALA A 361 33.15 -19.13 2.69
CA ALA A 361 32.61 -17.81 2.40
C ALA A 361 31.15 -17.67 2.84
N ARG A 362 30.69 -16.43 2.98
CA ARG A 362 29.28 -16.10 3.17
C ARG A 362 28.46 -16.42 1.92
N PHE A 363 27.17 -16.64 2.10
CA PHE A 363 26.24 -16.69 0.97
C PHE A 363 25.75 -15.27 0.66
N SER A 364 25.92 -14.84 -0.58
CA SER A 364 25.23 -13.65 -1.09
C SER A 364 23.73 -13.93 -1.12
N TYR A 365 22.92 -13.00 -0.64
CA TYR A 365 21.50 -13.26 -0.36
C TYR A 365 20.61 -12.18 -0.96
N CYS A 366 19.50 -12.58 -1.57
CA CYS A 366 18.48 -11.64 -2.08
C CYS A 366 17.04 -12.03 -1.71
N GLY A 367 16.73 -13.33 -1.59
CA GLY A 367 15.38 -13.86 -1.39
C GLY A 367 14.58 -13.14 -0.30
N GLY A 368 13.79 -12.16 -0.72
CA GLY A 368 12.95 -11.33 0.15
C GLY A 368 13.67 -10.45 1.18
N VAL A 369 14.88 -9.96 0.88
CA VAL A 369 15.55 -8.95 1.72
C VAL A 369 14.68 -7.71 1.83
N SER A 370 14.49 -7.23 3.06
CA SER A 370 13.75 -6.01 3.38
C SER A 370 14.30 -5.36 4.66
N ALA A 371 13.80 -4.17 4.98
CA ALA A 371 14.11 -3.52 6.25
C ALA A 371 13.72 -4.34 7.49
N PHE A 372 12.83 -5.34 7.37
CA PHE A 372 12.38 -6.18 8.49
C PHE A 372 13.33 -7.35 8.81
N ASN A 373 14.31 -7.64 7.94
CA ASN A 373 15.14 -8.83 8.07
C ASN A 373 16.62 -8.64 7.71
N ALA A 374 17.01 -7.51 7.09
CA ALA A 374 18.39 -7.28 6.67
C ALA A 374 19.40 -7.44 7.82
N ALA A 375 19.13 -6.87 8.99
CA ALA A 375 20.00 -7.00 10.16
C ALA A 375 20.10 -8.44 10.67
N ASP A 376 18.99 -9.19 10.68
CA ASP A 376 18.96 -10.60 11.10
C ASP A 376 19.78 -11.49 10.16
N LEU A 377 19.70 -11.24 8.85
CA LEU A 377 20.50 -11.95 7.85
C LEU A 377 22.01 -11.74 8.03
N ILE A 378 22.45 -10.50 8.29
CA ILE A 378 23.86 -10.18 8.57
C ILE A 378 24.35 -10.91 9.82
N LYS A 379 23.55 -10.90 10.90
CA LYS A 379 23.85 -11.62 12.15
C LYS A 379 23.94 -13.13 11.95
N ALA A 380 23.15 -13.69 11.03
CA ALA A 380 23.17 -15.10 10.68
C ALA A 380 24.31 -15.48 9.71
N GLY A 381 25.22 -14.55 9.36
CA GLY A 381 26.38 -14.84 8.51
C GLY A 381 26.11 -14.81 7.01
N LEU A 382 24.96 -14.27 6.59
CA LEU A 382 24.68 -14.02 5.18
C LEU A 382 25.24 -12.64 4.77
N GLY A 383 25.47 -12.45 3.48
CA GLY A 383 26.04 -11.21 2.96
C GLY A 383 26.96 -11.44 1.75
N PRO A 384 27.03 -10.51 0.79
CA PRO A 384 26.26 -9.27 0.74
C PRO A 384 24.77 -9.48 0.55
N LEU A 385 23.99 -8.47 0.94
CA LEU A 385 22.55 -8.44 0.76
C LEU A 385 22.20 -7.59 -0.46
N THR A 386 21.41 -8.14 -1.37
CA THR A 386 20.81 -7.36 -2.46
C THR A 386 19.30 -7.34 -2.39
N ILE A 387 18.69 -6.21 -2.75
CA ILE A 387 17.27 -5.93 -2.53
C ILE A 387 16.56 -5.83 -3.89
N ALA A 388 15.42 -6.52 -4.03
CA ALA A 388 14.58 -6.48 -5.22
C ALA A 388 13.27 -5.73 -4.94
N THR A 389 12.29 -6.41 -4.32
CA THR A 389 10.91 -5.92 -4.16
C THR A 389 10.80 -4.66 -3.31
N ASP A 390 11.59 -4.53 -2.25
CA ASP A 390 11.44 -3.42 -1.30
C ASP A 390 11.77 -2.05 -1.93
N ILE A 391 12.62 -2.04 -2.98
CA ILE A 391 12.95 -0.82 -3.75
C ILE A 391 11.82 -0.47 -4.74
N LEU A 392 11.04 -1.45 -5.21
CA LEU A 392 9.86 -1.24 -6.08
C LEU A 392 8.63 -0.69 -5.35
N LYS A 393 8.67 -0.65 -4.01
CA LYS A 393 7.58 -0.18 -3.16
C LYS A 393 7.74 1.30 -2.79
N PRO A 394 6.65 2.00 -2.41
CA PRO A 394 6.73 3.38 -1.96
C PRO A 394 7.81 3.57 -0.86
N GLY A 395 8.54 4.67 -0.92
CA GLY A 395 9.72 4.93 -0.08
C GLY A 395 10.98 4.10 -0.39
N GLY A 396 10.97 3.19 -1.38
CA GLY A 396 11.98 2.13 -1.57
C GLY A 396 13.45 2.52 -1.40
N TYR A 397 13.97 3.43 -2.22
CA TYR A 397 15.38 3.88 -2.11
C TYR A 397 15.67 4.55 -0.75
N GLN A 398 14.78 5.42 -0.28
CA GLN A 398 14.95 6.03 1.05
C GLN A 398 14.88 5.00 2.17
N ARG A 399 14.09 3.93 2.01
CA ARG A 399 14.02 2.82 2.96
C ARG A 399 15.35 2.10 3.01
N MET A 400 15.99 1.84 1.85
CA MET A 400 17.34 1.30 1.80
C MET A 400 18.36 2.18 2.55
N ALA A 401 18.28 3.50 2.41
CA ALA A 401 19.14 4.41 3.17
C ALA A 401 18.96 4.25 4.70
N HIS A 402 17.72 4.08 5.17
CA HIS A 402 17.45 3.82 6.58
C HIS A 402 17.88 2.42 7.05
N MET A 403 17.90 1.42 6.16
CA MET A 403 18.43 0.08 6.48
C MET A 403 19.92 0.07 6.79
N VAL A 404 20.68 1.05 6.26
CA VAL A 404 22.15 1.13 6.44
C VAL A 404 22.52 1.06 7.92
N LYS A 405 21.86 1.85 8.76
CA LYS A 405 22.13 1.90 10.20
C LYS A 405 22.04 0.53 10.86
N ASP A 406 20.94 -0.18 10.62
CA ASP A 406 20.68 -1.48 11.25
C ASP A 406 21.64 -2.56 10.74
N VAL A 407 21.99 -2.49 9.45
CA VAL A 407 22.96 -3.41 8.83
C VAL A 407 24.37 -3.16 9.33
N LEU A 408 24.82 -1.90 9.44
CA LEU A 408 26.15 -1.57 9.97
C LEU A 408 26.27 -1.93 11.45
N ALA A 409 25.22 -1.70 12.24
CA ALA A 409 25.17 -2.14 13.63
C ALA A 409 25.25 -3.67 13.76
N ALA A 410 24.58 -4.42 12.87
CA ALA A 410 24.66 -5.88 12.81
C ALA A 410 26.04 -6.39 12.35
N LEU A 411 26.70 -5.67 11.44
CA LEU A 411 27.96 -6.07 10.81
C LEU A 411 29.09 -6.30 11.82
N GLN A 412 29.11 -5.52 12.91
CA GLN A 412 30.11 -5.65 13.98
C GLN A 412 30.12 -7.03 14.67
N TYR A 413 28.99 -7.75 14.61
CA TYR A 413 28.80 -9.05 15.24
C TYR A 413 28.66 -10.20 14.23
N ALA A 414 28.83 -9.90 12.95
CA ALA A 414 28.49 -10.82 11.87
C ALA A 414 29.55 -11.94 11.72
N PRO A 415 29.18 -13.22 11.74
CA PRO A 415 30.13 -14.33 11.64
C PRO A 415 30.74 -14.43 10.24
N ALA A 416 32.00 -14.89 10.14
CA ALA A 416 32.74 -14.92 8.86
C ALA A 416 32.12 -15.84 7.79
N LYS A 417 31.32 -16.83 8.19
CA LYS A 417 30.60 -17.78 7.34
C LYS A 417 29.16 -17.92 7.85
N PRO A 418 28.23 -18.53 7.07
CA PRO A 418 26.86 -18.74 7.50
C PRO A 418 26.81 -19.55 8.80
N ASP A 419 26.02 -19.07 9.76
CA ASP A 419 25.76 -19.76 11.02
C ASP A 419 24.48 -20.58 10.86
N ALA A 420 24.63 -21.90 10.76
CA ALA A 420 23.50 -22.81 10.53
C ALA A 420 22.45 -22.74 11.65
N GLU A 421 22.86 -22.63 12.92
CA GLU A 421 21.93 -22.58 14.05
C GLU A 421 21.15 -21.26 14.06
N ALA A 422 21.85 -20.14 13.82
CA ALA A 422 21.21 -18.83 13.70
C ALA A 422 20.24 -18.78 12.50
N LEU A 423 20.58 -19.43 11.38
CA LEU A 423 19.72 -19.51 10.20
C LEU A 423 18.46 -20.34 10.45
N ASP A 424 18.56 -21.47 11.15
CA ASP A 424 17.36 -22.25 11.52
C ASP A 424 16.47 -21.48 12.49
N ALA A 425 17.06 -20.81 13.48
CA ALA A 425 16.30 -19.96 14.39
C ALA A 425 15.58 -18.84 13.64
N LEU A 426 16.24 -18.21 12.67
CA LEU A 426 15.62 -17.19 11.81
C LEU A 426 14.52 -17.79 10.94
N ALA A 427 14.76 -18.95 10.32
CA ALA A 427 13.81 -19.67 9.48
C ALA A 427 12.55 -20.07 10.24
N GLU A 428 12.67 -20.61 11.46
CA GLU A 428 11.52 -20.93 12.31
C GLU A 428 10.79 -19.68 12.80
N SER A 429 11.51 -18.59 13.09
CA SER A 429 10.89 -17.35 13.58
C SER A 429 9.90 -16.73 12.59
N VAL A 430 10.00 -17.04 11.28
CA VAL A 430 9.13 -16.45 10.25
C VAL A 430 7.65 -16.78 10.48
N PHE A 431 7.34 -17.96 11.03
CA PHE A 431 5.95 -18.40 11.26
C PHE A 431 5.27 -17.66 12.41
N ALA A 432 6.06 -17.10 13.33
CA ALA A 432 5.57 -16.29 14.45
C ALA A 432 5.45 -14.80 14.11
N ARG A 433 6.17 -14.31 13.09
CA ARG A 433 6.20 -12.88 12.73
C ARG A 433 5.03 -12.54 11.78
N PRO A 434 4.15 -11.57 12.14
CA PRO A 434 3.01 -11.19 11.29
C PRO A 434 3.42 -10.77 9.88
N TYR A 435 4.56 -10.09 9.73
CA TYR A 435 5.07 -9.60 8.45
C TYR A 435 5.07 -10.69 7.36
N TYR A 436 5.34 -11.97 7.64
CA TYR A 436 5.43 -12.97 6.56
C TYR A 436 4.09 -13.61 6.17
N ARG A 437 2.99 -13.27 6.85
CA ARG A 437 1.66 -13.86 6.60
C ARG A 437 0.91 -13.11 5.52
N LYS A 438 0.18 -13.82 4.65
CA LYS A 438 -0.63 -13.21 3.58
C LYS A 438 -1.51 -12.06 4.08
N GLU A 439 -2.14 -12.25 5.24
CA GLU A 439 -3.08 -11.30 5.86
C GLU A 439 -2.46 -9.99 6.38
N TRP A 440 -1.13 -9.89 6.49
CA TRP A 440 -0.47 -8.70 7.07
C TRP A 440 -0.77 -7.38 6.34
N LYS A 441 -0.90 -7.43 5.01
CA LYS A 441 -1.29 -6.25 4.22
C LYS A 441 -2.80 -6.14 4.22
N GLU A 442 -3.33 -5.30 5.09
CA GLU A 442 -4.76 -4.99 5.18
C GLU A 442 -5.05 -3.64 4.48
N GLY A 443 -5.92 -3.67 3.47
CA GLY A 443 -6.33 -2.47 2.73
C GLY A 443 -5.53 -2.17 1.46
N THR A 444 -5.99 -1.18 0.71
CA THR A 444 -5.35 -0.67 -0.51
C THR A 444 -5.72 0.80 -0.67
N ALA A 445 -4.70 1.65 -0.78
CA ALA A 445 -4.91 3.07 -1.00
C ALA A 445 -5.62 3.31 -2.34
N SER A 446 -6.82 3.89 -2.28
CA SER A 446 -7.61 4.17 -3.47
C SER A 446 -8.52 5.39 -3.29
N ILE A 447 -8.83 6.05 -4.40
CA ILE A 447 -9.67 7.24 -4.57
C ILE A 447 -10.55 6.94 -5.78
N GLY A 448 -11.86 6.83 -5.58
CA GLY A 448 -12.84 6.50 -6.63
C GLY A 448 -13.15 7.66 -7.57
N ARG A 449 -12.11 8.27 -8.16
CA ARG A 449 -12.18 9.35 -9.15
C ARG A 449 -11.02 9.21 -10.16
N PRO A 450 -11.18 9.70 -11.39
CA PRO A 450 -10.11 9.72 -12.37
C PRO A 450 -8.87 10.49 -11.89
N LEU A 451 -7.68 10.02 -12.25
CA LEU A 451 -6.42 10.74 -12.03
C LEU A 451 -6.47 12.10 -12.74
N PRO A 452 -6.43 13.24 -12.01
CA PRO A 452 -6.40 14.54 -12.66
C PRO A 452 -5.03 14.79 -13.30
N LEU A 453 -5.01 15.57 -14.39
CA LEU A 453 -3.77 15.93 -15.10
C LEU A 453 -2.81 16.69 -14.18
N PHE A 454 -3.31 17.73 -13.52
CA PHE A 454 -2.61 18.54 -12.52
C PHE A 454 -3.21 18.32 -11.11
N ASP A 455 -2.58 18.84 -10.07
CA ASP A 455 -3.13 18.96 -8.70
C ASP A 455 -3.63 17.63 -8.08
N CYS A 456 -2.86 16.55 -8.27
CA CYS A 456 -3.28 15.19 -7.87
C CYS A 456 -2.99 14.80 -6.41
N PHE A 457 -2.36 15.65 -5.61
CA PHE A 457 -2.08 15.30 -4.21
C PHE A 457 -3.39 15.29 -3.43
N ALA A 458 -3.76 14.14 -2.93
CA ALA A 458 -4.95 13.95 -2.12
C ALA A 458 -4.67 12.85 -1.11
N ALA A 459 -5.20 13.03 0.10
CA ALA A 459 -5.13 12.01 1.13
C ALA A 459 -6.24 10.97 0.91
N PRO A 460 -5.93 9.71 0.55
CA PRO A 460 -6.97 8.72 0.27
C PRO A 460 -7.84 8.43 1.49
N CYS A 461 -7.28 8.57 2.70
CA CYS A 461 -8.02 8.46 3.96
C CYS A 461 -9.09 9.55 4.14
N VAL A 462 -8.85 10.76 3.63
CA VAL A 462 -9.83 11.87 3.62
C VAL A 462 -10.89 11.56 2.57
N GLU A 463 -10.47 11.09 1.39
CA GLU A 463 -11.38 10.78 0.29
C GLU A 463 -12.34 9.63 0.60
N ALA A 464 -11.87 8.60 1.28
CA ALA A 464 -12.66 7.44 1.70
C ALA A 464 -13.62 7.76 2.85
N CYS A 465 -13.31 8.77 3.67
CA CYS A 465 -14.17 9.12 4.80
C CYS A 465 -15.49 9.76 4.32
N PRO A 466 -16.67 9.24 4.69
CA PRO A 466 -17.96 9.81 4.25
C PRO A 466 -18.15 11.28 4.63
N VAL A 467 -17.57 11.71 5.77
CA VAL A 467 -17.60 13.11 6.19
C VAL A 467 -16.38 13.93 5.74
N LYS A 468 -15.46 13.36 4.95
CA LYS A 468 -14.23 14.01 4.47
C LYS A 468 -13.40 14.63 5.61
N GLN A 469 -13.27 13.91 6.73
CA GLN A 469 -12.50 14.38 7.88
C GLN A 469 -11.06 14.69 7.51
N LYS A 470 -10.50 15.79 8.03
CA LYS A 470 -9.14 16.27 7.70
C LYS A 470 -8.08 15.49 8.48
N VAL A 471 -7.93 14.21 8.14
CA VAL A 471 -7.08 13.22 8.83
C VAL A 471 -5.67 13.74 9.07
N SER A 472 -4.97 14.15 8.01
CA SER A 472 -3.59 14.65 8.11
C SER A 472 -3.48 15.81 9.12
N ALA A 473 -4.47 16.71 9.13
CA ALA A 473 -4.45 17.92 9.95
C ALA A 473 -4.63 17.66 11.44
N TYR A 474 -5.63 16.85 11.83
CA TYR A 474 -5.84 16.56 13.25
C TYR A 474 -4.78 15.60 13.79
N ILE A 475 -4.25 14.68 12.98
CA ILE A 475 -3.13 13.82 13.39
C ILE A 475 -1.91 14.68 13.69
N ALA A 476 -1.56 15.61 12.80
CA ALA A 476 -0.44 16.52 13.02
C ALA A 476 -0.65 17.40 14.27
N ALA A 477 -1.86 17.94 14.47
CA ALA A 477 -2.16 18.77 15.64
C ALA A 477 -2.06 17.99 16.96
N THR A 478 -2.64 16.80 17.03
CA THR A 478 -2.62 15.94 18.22
C THR A 478 -1.20 15.43 18.50
N GLY A 479 -0.46 15.00 17.45
CA GLY A 479 0.92 14.55 17.58
C GLY A 479 1.90 15.66 18.01
N ALA A 480 1.59 16.92 17.70
CA ALA A 480 2.31 18.09 18.21
C ALA A 480 1.93 18.47 19.67
N GLY A 481 1.11 17.66 20.35
CA GLY A 481 0.66 17.90 21.72
C GLY A 481 -0.48 18.91 21.84
N ASN A 482 -1.11 19.31 20.72
CA ASN A 482 -2.23 20.26 20.72
C ASN A 482 -3.56 19.52 20.46
N ALA A 483 -3.99 18.75 21.46
CA ALA A 483 -5.22 17.96 21.40
C ALA A 483 -6.48 18.82 21.23
N ASP A 484 -6.51 20.03 21.80
CA ASP A 484 -7.63 20.97 21.64
C ASP A 484 -7.82 21.39 20.17
N LYS A 485 -6.72 21.70 19.47
CA LYS A 485 -6.74 21.99 18.03
C LYS A 485 -7.14 20.74 17.23
N GLY A 486 -6.60 19.57 17.60
CA GLY A 486 -6.98 18.30 16.98
C GLY A 486 -8.48 18.03 17.07
N LEU A 487 -9.05 18.16 18.27
CA LEU A 487 -10.49 17.99 18.53
C LEU A 487 -11.33 19.02 17.76
N SER A 488 -10.91 20.29 17.73
CA SER A 488 -11.59 21.34 16.95
C SER A 488 -11.67 21.00 15.46
N ILE A 489 -10.58 20.50 14.87
CA ILE A 489 -10.56 20.05 13.47
C ILE A 489 -11.53 18.88 13.26
N ILE A 490 -11.54 17.90 14.17
CA ILE A 490 -12.47 16.75 14.10
C ILE A 490 -13.93 17.22 14.16
N LEU A 491 -14.27 18.07 15.15
CA LEU A 491 -15.63 18.58 15.37
C LEU A 491 -16.18 19.44 14.22
N SER A 492 -15.30 19.95 13.35
CA SER A 492 -15.70 20.68 12.15
C SER A 492 -16.47 19.81 11.15
N ASP A 493 -16.23 18.49 11.15
CA ASP A 493 -16.85 17.53 10.24
C ASP A 493 -17.67 16.45 10.94
N ASN A 494 -17.36 16.16 12.21
CA ASN A 494 -17.85 15.01 12.94
C ASN A 494 -18.29 15.45 14.36
N PRO A 495 -19.61 15.57 14.61
CA PRO A 495 -20.13 15.95 15.92
C PRO A 495 -20.06 14.87 16.99
N LEU A 496 -19.78 13.62 16.61
CA LEU A 496 -19.75 12.45 17.50
C LEU A 496 -18.35 11.82 17.56
N PRO A 497 -17.31 12.61 17.93
CA PRO A 497 -15.92 12.18 17.80
C PRO A 497 -15.56 11.06 18.78
N THR A 498 -16.24 10.96 19.92
CA THR A 498 -16.04 9.88 20.89
C THR A 498 -16.67 8.59 20.37
N ILE A 499 -17.95 8.64 19.95
CA ILE A 499 -18.67 7.50 19.37
C ILE A 499 -17.91 6.95 18.16
N THR A 500 -17.49 7.82 17.23
CA THR A 500 -16.73 7.41 16.05
C THR A 500 -15.25 7.15 16.32
N GLY A 501 -14.71 7.58 17.46
CA GLY A 501 -13.40 7.16 17.95
C GLY A 501 -13.39 5.71 18.45
N VAL A 502 -14.56 5.17 18.80
CA VAL A 502 -14.70 3.80 19.32
C VAL A 502 -15.33 2.86 18.28
N LEU A 503 -16.41 3.28 17.62
CA LEU A 503 -17.28 2.41 16.81
C LEU A 503 -17.16 2.58 15.30
N CYS A 504 -16.34 3.51 14.81
CA CYS A 504 -16.18 3.70 13.37
C CYS A 504 -15.57 2.44 12.72
N ASP A 505 -16.12 2.09 11.56
CA ASP A 505 -15.63 1.06 10.62
C ASP A 505 -14.30 1.46 9.97
N HIS A 506 -13.86 2.71 10.17
CA HIS A 506 -12.51 3.20 9.89
C HIS A 506 -12.00 2.89 8.48
N VAL A 507 -12.87 2.96 7.48
CA VAL A 507 -12.54 2.87 6.03
C VAL A 507 -11.36 3.76 5.63
N CYS A 508 -11.13 4.87 6.34
CA CYS A 508 -9.96 5.72 6.14
C CYS A 508 -8.61 5.01 6.37
N GLN A 509 -8.53 4.01 7.25
CA GLN A 509 -7.33 3.21 7.50
C GLN A 509 -7.10 2.18 6.39
N GLU A 510 -8.17 1.57 5.87
CA GLU A 510 -8.09 0.62 4.75
C GLU A 510 -7.55 1.29 3.48
N HIS A 511 -7.81 2.59 3.32
CA HIS A 511 -7.30 3.40 2.22
C HIS A 511 -5.98 4.13 2.56
N CYS A 512 -5.42 3.97 3.76
CA CYS A 512 -4.22 4.71 4.15
C CYS A 512 -3.01 4.30 3.29
N SER A 513 -2.30 5.26 2.68
CA SER A 513 -1.09 4.97 1.90
C SER A 513 0.02 4.23 2.68
N ARG A 514 -0.02 4.26 4.01
CA ARG A 514 0.98 3.60 4.87
C ARG A 514 0.83 2.07 4.90
N VAL A 515 -0.28 1.52 4.41
CA VAL A 515 -0.47 0.05 4.26
C VAL A 515 0.60 -0.60 3.37
N ASP A 516 1.19 0.17 2.45
CA ASP A 516 2.29 -0.29 1.58
C ASP A 516 3.67 -0.24 2.27
N TYR A 517 3.74 0.18 3.54
CA TYR A 517 4.98 0.33 4.33
C TYR A 517 5.01 -0.65 5.52
N GLU A 518 4.29 -0.35 6.60
CA GLU A 518 4.25 -1.17 7.82
C GLU A 518 2.84 -1.31 8.44
N GLY A 519 1.81 -1.02 7.65
CA GLY A 519 0.41 -0.99 8.09
C GLY A 519 -0.13 0.44 8.19
N ALA A 520 -1.46 0.57 8.28
CA ALA A 520 -2.12 1.87 8.31
C ALA A 520 -1.69 2.73 9.52
N VAL A 521 -1.81 4.05 9.36
CA VAL A 521 -1.86 4.97 10.51
C VAL A 521 -3.11 4.64 11.32
N ARG A 522 -3.01 4.62 12.65
CA ARG A 522 -4.11 4.31 13.58
C ARG A 522 -5.04 5.51 13.76
N ILE A 523 -5.65 5.93 12.65
CA ILE A 523 -6.45 7.15 12.49
C ILE A 523 -7.60 7.21 13.52
N ARG A 524 -8.33 6.10 13.70
CA ARG A 524 -9.46 6.04 14.65
C ARG A 524 -8.99 6.24 16.09
N ASP A 525 -7.87 5.63 16.45
CA ASP A 525 -7.30 5.72 17.80
C ASP A 525 -6.72 7.12 18.08
N VAL A 526 -6.10 7.76 17.09
CA VAL A 526 -5.64 9.16 17.24
C VAL A 526 -6.81 10.13 17.41
N LYS A 527 -7.94 9.88 16.73
CA LYS A 527 -9.18 10.65 16.97
C LYS A 527 -9.62 10.51 18.42
N LEU A 528 -9.67 9.28 18.93
CA LEU A 528 -10.07 9.02 20.32
C LEU A 528 -9.08 9.62 21.32
N ALA A 529 -7.78 9.56 21.04
CA ALA A 529 -6.74 10.20 21.86
C ALA A 529 -6.88 11.73 21.86
N ALA A 530 -7.21 12.35 20.74
CA ALA A 530 -7.47 13.79 20.66
C ALA A 530 -8.66 14.19 21.56
N VAL A 531 -9.76 13.42 21.52
CA VAL A 531 -10.94 13.64 22.36
C VAL A 531 -10.61 13.52 23.84
N ARG A 532 -9.90 12.45 24.24
CA ARG A 532 -9.60 12.14 25.64
C ARG A 532 -8.59 13.09 26.28
N THR A 533 -7.69 13.65 25.47
CA THR A 533 -6.63 14.56 25.94
C THR A 533 -7.03 16.03 25.88
N ALA A 534 -7.98 16.41 25.03
CA ALA A 534 -8.46 17.79 24.94
C ALA A 534 -9.02 18.28 26.30
N GLY A 535 -8.78 19.55 26.62
CA GLY A 535 -9.20 20.15 27.88
C GLY A 535 -10.72 20.32 27.97
N THR A 536 -11.23 20.47 29.19
CA THR A 536 -12.67 20.69 29.44
C THR A 536 -13.19 22.03 28.92
N GLY A 537 -12.31 22.95 28.52
CA GLY A 537 -12.66 24.29 28.04
C GLY A 537 -13.48 24.30 26.74
N LEU A 538 -13.16 23.41 25.79
CA LEU A 538 -13.95 23.22 24.56
C LEU A 538 -15.35 22.62 24.84
N ALA A 539 -15.55 22.00 26.00
CA ALA A 539 -16.83 21.47 26.44
C ALA A 539 -17.66 22.49 27.26
N ALA A 540 -17.11 23.65 27.61
CA ALA A 540 -17.75 24.64 28.47
C ALA A 540 -18.57 25.69 27.70
N GLU A 541 -18.20 26.02 26.46
CA GLU A 541 -18.92 27.01 25.63
C GLU A 541 -19.02 26.53 24.17
N VAL A 542 -20.10 25.82 23.84
CA VAL A 542 -20.42 25.48 22.44
C VAL A 542 -21.21 26.65 21.85
N GLN A 543 -20.49 27.61 21.25
CA GLN A 543 -21.13 28.69 20.49
C GLN A 543 -21.27 28.29 19.02
N ALA A 544 -22.31 28.82 18.37
CA ALA A 544 -22.46 28.69 16.93
C ALA A 544 -21.21 29.24 16.23
N ALA A 545 -20.56 28.42 15.41
CA ALA A 545 -19.33 28.83 14.72
C ALA A 545 -19.57 29.89 13.64
N TRP A 546 -20.77 29.91 13.03
CA TRP A 546 -21.17 30.85 11.99
C TRP A 546 -22.57 31.41 12.29
N PRO A 547 -22.75 32.15 13.39
CA PRO A 547 -24.07 32.55 13.86
C PRO A 547 -24.81 33.37 12.79
N ARG A 548 -26.00 32.90 12.41
CA ARG A 548 -26.94 33.61 11.54
C ARG A 548 -28.26 33.82 12.27
N GLU A 549 -29.06 34.76 11.77
CA GLU A 549 -30.45 34.86 12.19
C GLU A 549 -31.20 33.57 11.80
N SER A 550 -31.96 33.01 12.74
CA SER A 550 -32.73 31.78 12.48
C SER A 550 -33.82 32.07 11.44
N ARG A 551 -33.87 31.26 10.37
CA ARG A 551 -34.89 31.34 9.33
C ARG A 551 -35.76 30.09 9.39
N GLY A 552 -36.88 30.19 10.11
CA GLY A 552 -37.76 29.05 10.31
C GLY A 552 -37.30 28.08 11.40
N ARG A 553 -37.97 26.92 11.48
CA ARG A 553 -37.70 25.86 12.47
C ARG A 553 -37.59 24.49 11.80
N THR A 554 -36.68 23.67 12.30
CA THR A 554 -36.48 22.30 11.81
C THR A 554 -36.85 21.27 12.89
N ALA A 555 -37.72 20.33 12.55
CA ALA A 555 -37.99 19.13 13.36
C ALA A 555 -37.12 17.97 12.86
N VAL A 556 -36.38 17.33 13.75
CA VAL A 556 -35.59 16.12 13.45
C VAL A 556 -36.23 14.94 14.18
N VAL A 557 -36.60 13.89 13.45
CA VAL A 557 -37.25 12.69 13.99
C VAL A 557 -36.22 11.58 14.13
N GLY A 558 -35.79 11.32 15.36
CA GLY A 558 -34.75 10.36 15.73
C GLY A 558 -33.48 11.05 16.23
N ALA A 559 -33.03 10.68 17.44
CA ALA A 559 -31.78 11.14 18.05
C ALA A 559 -30.64 10.12 17.86
N GLY A 560 -30.61 9.43 16.72
CA GLY A 560 -29.46 8.63 16.27
C GLY A 560 -28.38 9.47 15.59
N PRO A 561 -27.26 8.87 15.15
CA PRO A 561 -26.13 9.59 14.57
C PRO A 561 -26.49 10.57 13.45
N ALA A 562 -27.37 10.19 12.52
CA ALA A 562 -27.80 11.07 11.43
C ALA A 562 -28.58 12.30 11.93
N GLY A 563 -29.53 12.11 12.85
CA GLY A 563 -30.34 13.20 13.40
C GLY A 563 -29.51 14.14 14.27
N LEU A 564 -28.63 13.59 15.10
CA LEU A 564 -27.69 14.36 15.92
C LEU A 564 -26.73 15.19 15.06
N ALA A 565 -26.20 14.61 13.98
CA ALA A 565 -25.33 15.36 13.07
C ALA A 565 -26.09 16.48 12.34
N CYS A 566 -27.30 16.22 11.86
CA CYS A 566 -28.14 17.24 11.25
C CYS A 566 -28.40 18.42 12.21
N ALA A 567 -28.80 18.10 13.45
CA ALA A 567 -29.07 19.10 14.47
C ALA A 567 -27.82 19.93 14.83
N TRP A 568 -26.66 19.28 14.99
CA TRP A 568 -25.39 19.96 15.22
C TRP A 568 -25.07 20.95 14.11
N HIS A 569 -25.07 20.50 12.85
CA HIS A 569 -24.69 21.37 11.73
C HIS A 569 -25.63 22.56 11.58
N LEU A 570 -26.94 22.40 11.80
CA LEU A 570 -27.89 23.54 11.81
C LEU A 570 -27.62 24.50 13.00
N ALA A 571 -27.33 23.96 14.18
CA ALA A 571 -27.02 24.75 15.37
C ALA A 571 -25.74 25.60 15.20
N GLN A 572 -24.74 25.09 14.47
CA GLN A 572 -23.53 25.85 14.15
C GLN A 572 -23.81 27.15 13.36
N TYR A 573 -24.98 27.26 12.70
CA TYR A 573 -25.43 28.47 12.01
C TYR A 573 -26.53 29.23 12.75
N GLY A 574 -26.78 28.92 14.04
CA GLY A 574 -27.80 29.58 14.86
C GLY A 574 -29.24 29.25 14.47
N GLN A 575 -29.47 28.17 13.71
CA GLN A 575 -30.82 27.76 13.30
C GLN A 575 -31.55 27.02 14.43
N LYS A 576 -32.86 27.25 14.55
CA LYS A 576 -33.70 26.59 15.58
C LYS A 576 -34.05 25.15 15.19
N VAL A 577 -33.60 24.20 15.99
CA VAL A 577 -33.82 22.77 15.78
C VAL A 577 -34.45 22.12 17.01
N VAL A 578 -35.44 21.26 16.78
CA VAL A 578 -36.04 20.41 17.82
C VAL A 578 -35.89 18.94 17.40
N VAL A 579 -35.25 18.13 18.23
CA VAL A 579 -35.07 16.69 18.01
C VAL A 579 -36.10 15.92 18.82
N PHE A 580 -36.91 15.10 18.14
CA PHE A 580 -37.90 14.21 18.72
C PHE A 580 -37.35 12.79 18.75
N GLU A 581 -37.37 12.14 19.90
CA GLU A 581 -36.88 10.78 20.07
C GLU A 581 -37.86 9.95 20.89
N LYS A 582 -38.22 8.79 20.34
CA LYS A 582 -39.17 7.85 20.95
C LYS A 582 -38.60 7.21 22.22
N SER A 583 -37.30 6.92 22.23
CA SER A 583 -36.59 6.38 23.40
C SER A 583 -36.41 7.46 24.48
N PRO A 584 -36.37 7.10 25.77
CA PRO A 584 -35.94 8.02 26.82
C PRO A 584 -34.43 8.34 26.77
N VAL A 585 -33.65 7.63 25.95
CA VAL A 585 -32.19 7.79 25.86
C VAL A 585 -31.77 8.14 24.42
N PRO A 586 -31.08 9.28 24.19
CA PRO A 586 -30.51 9.64 22.89
C PRO A 586 -29.37 8.73 22.45
N GLY A 587 -29.01 8.80 21.17
CA GLY A 587 -27.88 8.09 20.57
C GLY A 587 -28.27 6.91 19.68
N GLY A 588 -29.56 6.60 19.51
CA GLY A 588 -30.05 5.60 18.56
C GLY A 588 -29.45 4.20 18.76
N VAL A 589 -28.98 3.56 17.69
CA VAL A 589 -28.35 2.22 17.69
C VAL A 589 -27.17 2.11 18.69
N PRO A 590 -26.20 3.05 18.73
CA PRO A 590 -25.16 3.09 19.76
C PRO A 590 -25.66 2.93 21.20
N SER A 591 -26.75 3.61 21.56
CA SER A 591 -27.28 3.59 22.93
C SER A 591 -28.17 2.39 23.22
N ASN A 592 -28.99 1.97 22.24
CA ASN A 592 -30.10 1.05 22.47
C ASN A 592 -29.82 -0.40 22.02
N ILE A 593 -28.82 -0.61 21.16
CA ILE A 593 -28.52 -1.92 20.53
C ILE A 593 -27.07 -2.34 20.78
N ILE A 594 -26.10 -1.45 20.49
CA ILE A 594 -24.67 -1.80 20.58
C ILE A 594 -24.31 -2.08 22.05
N PRO A 595 -23.71 -3.24 22.37
CA PRO A 595 -23.40 -3.61 23.75
C PRO A 595 -22.39 -2.69 24.47
N SER A 596 -22.46 -2.63 25.81
CA SER A 596 -21.55 -1.79 26.61
C SER A 596 -20.08 -2.22 26.60
N PHE A 597 -19.79 -3.47 26.19
CA PHE A 597 -18.41 -3.93 25.98
C PHE A 597 -17.79 -3.43 24.67
N ARG A 598 -18.60 -2.87 23.76
CA ARG A 598 -18.13 -2.19 22.54
C ARG A 598 -17.82 -0.72 22.81
N ILE A 599 -18.70 -0.04 23.56
CA ILE A 599 -18.57 1.38 23.90
C ILE A 599 -19.17 1.65 25.29
N ALA A 600 -18.48 2.46 26.09
CA ALA A 600 -18.97 2.89 27.39
C ALA A 600 -20.19 3.83 27.23
N ARG A 601 -21.13 3.80 28.20
CA ARG A 601 -22.31 4.68 28.13
C ARG A 601 -21.94 6.14 28.38
N GLU A 602 -20.89 6.35 29.15
CA GLU A 602 -20.27 7.63 29.45
C GLU A 602 -19.67 8.26 28.18
N ASP A 603 -19.04 7.45 27.31
CA ASP A 603 -18.48 7.91 26.04
C ASP A 603 -19.58 8.44 25.09
N ILE A 604 -20.72 7.74 25.04
CA ILE A 604 -21.88 8.20 24.27
C ILE A 604 -22.45 9.48 24.86
N ALA A 605 -22.62 9.52 26.19
CA ALA A 605 -23.16 10.68 26.90
C ALA A 605 -22.27 11.93 26.74
N ALA A 606 -20.95 11.78 26.64
CA ALA A 606 -20.02 12.89 26.45
C ALA A 606 -20.27 13.65 25.14
N ASP A 607 -20.54 12.93 24.04
CA ASP A 607 -20.87 13.57 22.76
C ASP A 607 -22.26 14.20 22.79
N ILE A 608 -23.26 13.53 23.37
CA ILE A 608 -24.63 14.08 23.50
C ILE A 608 -24.64 15.35 24.34
N ALA A 609 -23.95 15.37 25.49
CA ALA A 609 -23.88 16.53 26.37
C ALA A 609 -23.25 17.76 25.68
N ARG A 610 -22.39 17.55 24.68
CA ARG A 610 -21.83 18.62 23.84
C ARG A 610 -22.89 19.21 22.90
N LEU A 611 -23.73 18.36 22.33
CA LEU A 611 -24.84 18.77 21.46
C LEU A 611 -25.95 19.49 22.24
N GLU A 612 -26.28 19.04 23.46
CA GLU A 612 -27.25 19.74 24.31
C GLU A 612 -26.83 21.18 24.62
N LYS A 613 -25.51 21.43 24.67
CA LYS A 613 -24.95 22.77 24.86
C LYS A 613 -24.93 23.64 23.60
N SER A 614 -25.21 23.09 22.41
CA SER A 614 -25.18 23.85 21.15
C SER A 614 -26.47 24.63 20.84
N GLY A 615 -27.47 24.56 21.73
CA GLY A 615 -28.75 25.25 21.57
C GLY A 615 -29.84 24.42 20.87
N VAL A 616 -29.62 23.12 20.69
CA VAL A 616 -30.63 22.18 20.17
C VAL A 616 -31.64 21.83 21.28
N GLU A 617 -32.94 21.89 20.98
CA GLU A 617 -34.00 21.43 21.88
C GLU A 617 -34.23 19.93 21.69
N PHE A 618 -34.24 19.16 22.77
CA PHE A 618 -34.50 17.72 22.74
C PHE A 618 -35.83 17.36 23.42
N ARG A 619 -36.58 16.43 22.81
CA ARG A 619 -37.83 15.87 23.35
C ARG A 619 -37.73 14.34 23.33
N PHE A 620 -37.25 13.78 24.45
CA PHE A 620 -37.10 12.34 24.65
C PHE A 620 -38.39 11.69 25.13
N GLY A 621 -38.55 10.39 24.87
CA GLY A 621 -39.75 9.62 25.22
C GLY A 621 -41.01 10.06 24.45
N ALA A 622 -40.85 10.79 23.35
CA ALA A 622 -41.94 11.39 22.58
C ALA A 622 -41.86 10.96 21.12
N GLU A 623 -42.92 10.36 20.61
CA GLU A 623 -43.05 10.10 19.17
C GLU A 623 -43.32 11.42 18.43
N ALA A 624 -42.70 11.58 17.27
CA ALA A 624 -42.95 12.73 16.41
C ALA A 624 -44.40 12.70 15.90
N ALA A 625 -45.04 13.87 15.88
CA ALA A 625 -46.36 14.01 15.28
C ALA A 625 -46.27 13.83 13.74
N SER A 626 -47.42 13.57 13.10
CA SER A 626 -47.52 13.51 11.63
C SER A 626 -46.93 14.77 10.98
N PRO A 627 -46.35 14.72 9.76
CA PRO A 627 -45.75 15.88 9.12
C PRO A 627 -46.67 17.08 9.02
N LYS A 628 -47.96 16.85 8.73
CA LYS A 628 -48.97 17.91 8.69
C LYS A 628 -49.04 18.66 10.02
N ARG A 629 -49.11 17.92 11.12
CA ARG A 629 -49.15 18.50 12.47
C ARG A 629 -47.84 19.19 12.84
N LEU A 630 -46.68 18.65 12.46
CA LEU A 630 -45.40 19.34 12.65
C LEU A 630 -45.38 20.66 11.86
N LYS A 631 -45.88 20.68 10.62
CA LYS A 631 -46.04 21.92 9.84
C LYS A 631 -47.02 22.89 10.51
N ASP A 632 -48.15 22.40 11.02
CA ASP A 632 -49.13 23.20 11.77
C ASP A 632 -48.54 23.77 13.09
N GLU A 633 -47.58 23.08 13.71
CA GLU A 633 -46.80 23.54 14.88
C GLU A 633 -45.67 24.54 14.51
N GLY A 634 -45.56 24.90 13.23
CA GLY A 634 -44.64 25.92 12.72
C GLY A 634 -43.24 25.42 12.39
N PHE A 635 -43.09 24.13 12.07
CA PHE A 635 -41.85 23.58 11.51
C PHE A 635 -41.85 23.69 9.99
N ASP A 636 -40.87 24.40 9.43
CA ASP A 636 -40.69 24.57 7.98
C ASP A 636 -40.02 23.35 7.35
N ASN A 637 -39.14 22.69 8.11
CA ASN A 637 -38.39 21.52 7.67
C ASN A 637 -38.58 20.34 8.63
N ILE A 638 -38.65 19.14 8.08
CA ILE A 638 -38.78 17.87 8.80
C ILE A 638 -37.70 16.94 8.28
N VAL A 639 -36.83 16.46 9.16
CA VAL A 639 -35.75 15.52 8.84
C VAL A 639 -36.06 14.18 9.50
N ILE A 640 -36.25 13.14 8.69
CA ILE A 640 -36.57 11.79 9.12
C ILE A 640 -35.26 11.01 9.26
N ALA A 641 -34.89 10.71 10.51
CA ALA A 641 -33.63 10.06 10.89
C ALA A 641 -33.87 8.90 11.88
N HIS A 642 -35.03 8.23 11.79
CA HIS A 642 -35.46 7.19 12.74
C HIS A 642 -34.75 5.84 12.55
N GLY A 643 -33.82 5.70 11.59
CA GLY A 643 -33.07 4.47 11.35
C GLY A 643 -33.85 3.31 10.71
N ALA A 644 -33.24 2.13 10.64
CA ALA A 644 -33.81 0.91 10.05
C ALA A 644 -34.16 -0.12 11.13
N HIS A 645 -35.41 -0.12 11.58
CA HIS A 645 -35.88 -1.02 12.66
C HIS A 645 -36.59 -2.28 12.16
N GLY A 646 -36.95 -2.35 10.88
CA GLY A 646 -37.62 -3.53 10.32
C GLY A 646 -36.64 -4.70 10.20
N ALA A 647 -36.91 -5.81 10.89
CA ALA A 647 -36.14 -7.03 10.72
C ALA A 647 -36.38 -7.66 9.33
N ARG A 648 -35.33 -8.21 8.70
CA ARG A 648 -35.51 -9.18 7.63
C ARG A 648 -35.69 -10.56 8.24
N GLU A 649 -36.67 -11.29 7.75
CA GLU A 649 -36.94 -12.64 8.23
C GLU A 649 -36.07 -13.66 7.49
N LEU A 650 -35.54 -14.62 8.23
CA LEU A 650 -34.95 -15.83 7.67
C LEU A 650 -36.06 -16.85 7.52
N GLU A 651 -36.36 -17.26 6.29
CA GLU A 651 -37.36 -18.30 6.05
C GLU A 651 -36.84 -19.66 6.56
N LEU A 652 -37.51 -20.20 7.59
CA LEU A 652 -37.21 -21.50 8.18
C LEU A 652 -38.43 -22.40 8.10
N LYS A 653 -38.25 -23.65 7.66
CA LYS A 653 -39.31 -24.67 7.67
C LYS A 653 -39.32 -25.40 9.02
N GLY A 654 -40.51 -25.71 9.54
CA GLY A 654 -40.66 -26.47 10.79
C GLY A 654 -40.81 -25.59 12.04
N GLY A 655 -40.50 -26.15 13.21
CA GLY A 655 -40.65 -25.45 14.50
C GLY A 655 -40.01 -26.21 15.67
N GLY A 656 -40.12 -25.67 16.88
CA GLY A 656 -39.57 -26.28 18.10
C GLY A 656 -38.20 -25.76 18.53
N VAL A 657 -37.67 -24.75 17.82
CA VAL A 657 -36.48 -23.98 18.20
C VAL A 657 -36.88 -22.52 18.32
N SER A 658 -36.43 -21.82 19.37
CA SER A 658 -36.71 -20.40 19.54
C SER A 658 -35.95 -19.59 18.50
N VAL A 659 -36.62 -18.67 17.80
CA VAL A 659 -36.00 -17.80 16.78
C VAL A 659 -36.22 -16.35 17.19
N VAL A 660 -35.14 -15.57 17.27
CA VAL A 660 -35.18 -14.15 17.63
C VAL A 660 -34.32 -13.33 16.68
N HIS A 661 -34.78 -12.14 16.32
CA HIS A 661 -33.96 -11.22 15.52
C HIS A 661 -32.84 -10.59 16.37
N ALA A 662 -31.66 -10.38 15.80
CA ALA A 662 -30.49 -9.92 16.53
C ALA A 662 -30.70 -8.57 17.23
N LEU A 663 -31.41 -7.61 16.61
CA LEU A 663 -31.73 -6.33 17.26
C LEU A 663 -32.60 -6.51 18.52
N GLU A 664 -33.60 -7.39 18.47
CA GLU A 664 -34.46 -7.68 19.62
C GLU A 664 -33.65 -8.37 20.71
N PHE A 665 -32.90 -9.41 20.35
CA PHE A 665 -32.01 -10.13 21.25
C PHE A 665 -31.05 -9.21 21.98
N LEU A 666 -30.34 -8.33 21.25
CA LEU A 666 -29.41 -7.36 21.81
C LEU A 666 -30.13 -6.34 22.70
N SER A 667 -31.25 -5.78 22.24
CA SER A 667 -32.01 -4.79 23.02
C SER A 667 -32.54 -5.36 24.33
N VAL A 668 -33.05 -6.59 24.32
CA VAL A 668 -33.52 -7.30 25.52
C VAL A 668 -32.36 -7.57 26.47
N CYS A 669 -31.25 -8.12 25.97
CA CYS A 669 -30.06 -8.35 26.77
C CYS A 669 -29.53 -7.05 27.41
N MET A 670 -29.59 -5.93 26.68
CA MET A 670 -29.17 -4.63 27.20
C MET A 670 -30.09 -4.06 28.27
N LYS A 671 -31.40 -4.32 28.19
CA LYS A 671 -32.39 -3.77 29.15
C LYS A 671 -32.54 -4.61 30.41
N VAL A 672 -32.57 -5.94 30.27
CA VAL A 672 -32.88 -6.86 31.37
C VAL A 672 -31.78 -7.89 31.67
N GLY A 673 -30.70 -7.90 30.88
CA GLY A 673 -29.56 -8.80 31.06
C GLY A 673 -29.63 -10.10 30.22
N PRO A 674 -28.48 -10.74 29.95
CA PRO A 674 -28.42 -11.95 29.12
C PRO A 674 -29.10 -13.18 29.76
N SER A 675 -29.31 -13.17 31.07
CA SER A 675 -30.05 -14.23 31.79
C SER A 675 -31.50 -14.36 31.33
N HIS A 676 -32.05 -13.39 30.58
CA HIS A 676 -33.36 -13.54 29.94
C HIS A 676 -33.46 -14.77 29.04
N PHE A 677 -32.34 -15.18 28.42
CA PHE A 677 -32.26 -16.34 27.54
C PHE A 677 -31.68 -17.59 28.24
N GLU A 678 -31.63 -17.60 29.58
CA GLU A 678 -31.19 -18.75 30.36
C GLU A 678 -32.01 -20.01 30.02
N GLY A 679 -31.33 -21.14 29.87
CA GLY A 679 -31.92 -22.40 29.42
C GLY A 679 -31.63 -22.75 27.96
N SER A 680 -31.22 -21.79 27.13
CA SER A 680 -30.73 -22.04 25.77
C SER A 680 -29.29 -22.59 25.81
N ARG A 681 -29.08 -23.89 25.61
CA ARG A 681 -27.76 -24.52 25.73
C ARG A 681 -26.99 -24.54 24.41
N HIS A 682 -27.71 -24.60 23.29
CA HIS A 682 -27.16 -24.69 21.95
C HIS A 682 -27.62 -23.51 21.09
N ILE A 683 -26.73 -22.56 20.83
CA ILE A 683 -27.06 -21.31 20.15
C ILE A 683 -26.48 -21.29 18.74
N LEU A 684 -27.30 -20.90 17.76
CA LEU A 684 -26.91 -20.67 16.37
C LEU A 684 -27.12 -19.20 16.00
N VAL A 685 -26.05 -18.48 15.66
CA VAL A 685 -26.13 -17.13 15.08
C VAL A 685 -26.05 -17.22 13.57
N VAL A 686 -26.91 -16.49 12.86
CA VAL A 686 -27.00 -16.54 11.39
C VAL A 686 -26.80 -15.15 10.81
N GLY A 687 -25.74 -14.94 10.02
CA GLY A 687 -25.40 -13.63 9.46
C GLY A 687 -23.90 -13.42 9.37
N GLY A 688 -23.44 -12.25 8.93
CA GLY A 688 -21.99 -12.00 8.81
C GLY A 688 -21.53 -10.56 9.00
N GLY A 689 -22.42 -9.65 9.40
CA GLY A 689 -22.08 -8.25 9.70
C GLY A 689 -21.81 -8.01 11.18
N ASN A 690 -21.52 -6.76 11.55
CA ASN A 690 -21.22 -6.37 12.93
C ASN A 690 -22.34 -6.73 13.92
N THR A 691 -23.62 -6.63 13.52
CA THR A 691 -24.75 -7.10 14.34
C THR A 691 -24.64 -8.59 14.68
N ALA A 692 -24.14 -9.43 13.76
CA ALA A 692 -23.89 -10.85 14.03
C ALA A 692 -22.72 -11.04 15.01
N CYS A 693 -21.63 -10.27 14.88
CA CYS A 693 -20.51 -10.29 15.82
C CYS A 693 -20.97 -9.93 17.24
N ASP A 694 -21.74 -8.86 17.38
CA ASP A 694 -22.27 -8.40 18.67
C ASP A 694 -23.24 -9.44 19.26
N ALA A 695 -24.09 -10.06 18.43
CA ALA A 695 -24.97 -11.15 18.85
C ALA A 695 -24.20 -12.38 19.34
N VAL A 696 -23.14 -12.79 18.63
CA VAL A 696 -22.24 -13.88 19.06
C VAL A 696 -21.63 -13.55 20.41
N ARG A 697 -21.01 -12.38 20.56
CA ARG A 697 -20.37 -11.95 21.81
C ARG A 697 -21.39 -11.83 22.94
N MET A 698 -22.58 -11.30 22.69
CA MET A 698 -23.62 -11.23 23.72
C MET A 698 -24.10 -12.64 24.11
N ALA A 699 -24.24 -13.55 23.15
CA ALA A 699 -24.63 -14.93 23.43
C ALA A 699 -23.61 -15.65 24.32
N THR A 700 -22.30 -15.38 24.21
CA THR A 700 -21.28 -15.98 25.09
C THR A 700 -21.41 -15.58 26.56
N ARG A 701 -22.22 -14.55 26.85
CA ARG A 701 -22.50 -14.06 28.21
C ARG A 701 -23.79 -14.63 28.80
N ILE A 702 -24.55 -15.44 28.06
CA ILE A 702 -25.73 -16.13 28.58
C ILE A 702 -25.29 -17.27 29.52
N PRO A 703 -25.81 -17.34 30.76
CA PRO A 703 -25.51 -18.45 31.67
C PRO A 703 -25.97 -19.81 31.12
N GLY A 704 -25.11 -20.82 31.24
CA GLY A 704 -25.47 -22.22 30.95
C GLY A 704 -25.38 -22.64 29.48
N VAL A 705 -24.91 -21.78 28.57
CA VAL A 705 -24.65 -22.15 27.17
C VAL A 705 -23.50 -23.15 27.09
N LYS A 706 -23.67 -24.18 26.26
CA LYS A 706 -22.66 -25.22 26.01
C LYS A 706 -22.00 -25.08 24.65
N SER A 707 -22.77 -24.80 23.60
CA SER A 707 -22.25 -24.71 22.23
C SER A 707 -22.66 -23.45 21.50
N PHE A 708 -21.70 -22.86 20.80
CA PHE A 708 -21.91 -21.73 19.89
C PHE A 708 -21.62 -22.17 18.46
N ARG A 709 -22.54 -21.89 17.55
CA ARG A 709 -22.31 -22.03 16.11
C ARG A 709 -22.72 -20.75 15.42
N TRP A 710 -21.97 -20.38 14.38
CA TRP A 710 -22.19 -19.18 13.60
C TRP A 710 -22.24 -19.56 12.12
N SER A 711 -23.43 -19.50 11.52
CA SER A 711 -23.63 -19.81 10.11
C SER A 711 -23.48 -18.58 9.24
N TYR A 712 -22.62 -18.68 8.21
CA TYR A 712 -22.51 -17.67 7.16
C TYR A 712 -22.54 -18.32 5.77
N ARG A 713 -23.38 -17.77 4.87
CA ARG A 713 -23.64 -18.36 3.55
C ARG A 713 -22.51 -18.17 2.52
N ARG A 714 -21.45 -17.44 2.87
CA ARG A 714 -20.24 -17.22 2.06
C ARG A 714 -19.00 -17.58 2.89
N THR A 715 -17.81 -17.24 2.40
CA THR A 715 -16.57 -17.44 3.17
C THR A 715 -16.29 -16.24 4.08
N ARG A 716 -15.38 -16.42 5.05
CA ARG A 716 -14.89 -15.36 5.94
C ARG A 716 -14.43 -14.13 5.17
N ARG A 717 -13.83 -14.33 3.98
CA ARG A 717 -13.35 -13.26 3.09
C ARG A 717 -14.48 -12.33 2.61
N GLU A 718 -15.71 -12.83 2.48
CA GLU A 718 -16.85 -12.02 2.06
C GLU A 718 -17.71 -11.52 3.24
N MET A 719 -17.27 -11.67 4.49
CA MET A 719 -18.01 -11.16 5.64
C MET A 719 -17.98 -9.62 5.65
N PRO A 720 -19.14 -8.94 5.79
CA PRO A 720 -19.19 -7.48 5.89
C PRO A 720 -18.84 -6.94 7.29
N ALA A 721 -18.56 -7.80 8.27
CA ALA A 721 -18.15 -7.37 9.61
C ALA A 721 -16.73 -6.80 9.62
N ASP A 722 -16.49 -5.85 10.51
CA ASP A 722 -15.16 -5.31 10.76
C ASP A 722 -14.26 -6.46 11.24
N ILE A 723 -13.03 -6.53 10.72
CA ILE A 723 -12.09 -7.62 11.02
C ILE A 723 -11.81 -7.73 12.52
N GLU A 724 -11.70 -6.59 13.20
CA GLU A 724 -11.54 -6.51 14.65
C GLU A 724 -12.69 -7.19 15.40
N GLU A 725 -13.93 -6.92 14.99
CA GLU A 725 -15.12 -7.44 15.65
C GLU A 725 -15.36 -8.90 15.37
N LEU A 726 -15.10 -9.32 14.12
CA LEU A 726 -15.07 -10.71 13.76
C LEU A 726 -14.04 -11.49 14.61
N THR A 727 -12.83 -10.93 14.75
CA THR A 727 -11.75 -11.55 15.53
C THR A 727 -12.11 -11.66 17.01
N ASN A 728 -12.65 -10.60 17.60
CA ASN A 728 -13.13 -10.61 18.99
C ASN A 728 -14.27 -11.62 19.20
N ALA A 729 -15.24 -11.67 18.28
CA ALA A 729 -16.38 -12.58 18.36
C ALA A 729 -15.95 -14.05 18.26
N VAL A 730 -15.09 -14.38 17.30
CA VAL A 730 -14.55 -15.74 17.14
C VAL A 730 -13.74 -16.13 18.38
N ARG A 731 -12.85 -15.27 18.89
CA ARG A 731 -12.05 -15.57 20.09
C ARG A 731 -12.95 -15.87 21.30
N GLU A 732 -13.85 -14.95 21.65
CA GLU A 732 -14.73 -15.10 22.82
C GLU A 732 -15.62 -16.34 22.70
N ALA A 733 -16.13 -16.64 21.50
CA ALA A 733 -16.97 -17.81 21.27
C ALA A 733 -16.17 -19.11 21.36
N THR A 734 -14.97 -19.17 20.78
CA THR A 734 -14.10 -20.36 20.85
C THR A 734 -13.69 -20.65 22.30
N GLU A 735 -13.32 -19.64 23.08
CA GLU A 735 -12.96 -19.80 24.51
C GLU A 735 -14.11 -20.37 25.37
N ARG A 736 -15.36 -20.18 24.95
CA ARG A 736 -16.57 -20.58 25.69
C ARG A 736 -17.28 -21.81 25.09
N ASN A 737 -16.88 -22.25 23.90
CA ASN A 737 -17.48 -23.39 23.22
C ASN A 737 -16.99 -24.69 23.87
N THR A 738 -17.88 -25.38 24.58
CA THR A 738 -17.60 -26.67 25.26
C THR A 738 -18.47 -27.80 24.74
N GLY A 739 -19.15 -27.57 23.61
CA GLY A 739 -20.15 -28.45 23.03
C GLY A 739 -19.57 -29.65 22.29
N ASP A 740 -20.46 -30.56 21.88
CA ASP A 740 -20.11 -31.79 21.17
C ASP A 740 -19.41 -31.49 19.82
N PRO A 741 -18.47 -32.37 19.39
CA PRO A 741 -17.90 -32.30 18.06
C PRO A 741 -19.00 -32.30 16.99
N ILE A 742 -18.81 -31.54 15.92
CA ILE A 742 -19.69 -31.61 14.74
C ILE A 742 -19.74 -33.07 14.27
N GLY A 743 -20.96 -33.61 14.06
CA GLY A 743 -21.19 -35.00 13.67
C GLY A 743 -20.23 -35.51 12.57
N ALA A 744 -19.83 -36.78 12.68
CA ALA A 744 -18.78 -37.44 11.91
C ALA A 744 -18.75 -37.11 10.39
N PRO A 745 -17.56 -37.09 9.76
CA PRO A 745 -17.40 -36.73 8.34
C PRO A 745 -18.15 -37.68 7.41
N LEU A 746 -18.96 -37.12 6.52
CA LEU A 746 -19.44 -37.83 5.33
C LEU A 746 -18.24 -38.03 4.39
N LYS A 747 -17.74 -39.27 4.38
CA LYS A 747 -16.93 -39.95 3.37
C LYS A 747 -16.30 -39.06 2.30
N ASP A 748 -14.97 -38.94 2.41
CA ASP A 748 -14.06 -38.60 1.33
C ASP A 748 -14.33 -39.46 0.09
N THR A 749 -14.53 -38.83 -1.07
CA THR A 749 -14.01 -39.28 -2.36
C THR A 749 -14.09 -38.13 -3.39
N THR A 750 -12.91 -37.57 -3.69
CA THR A 750 -12.53 -36.80 -4.90
C THR A 750 -12.69 -35.27 -4.90
N LYS A 751 -11.51 -34.61 -4.96
CA LYS A 751 -11.16 -33.21 -5.28
C LYS A 751 -11.29 -32.17 -4.15
N GLU A 752 -10.11 -31.81 -3.65
CA GLU A 752 -9.69 -30.51 -3.08
C GLU A 752 -10.78 -29.48 -2.77
N SER A 753 -10.98 -29.20 -1.49
CA SER A 753 -11.54 -27.93 -1.02
C SER A 753 -10.60 -27.33 0.04
N PRO A 754 -9.77 -26.33 -0.29
CA PRO A 754 -8.83 -25.70 0.65
C PRO A 754 -9.54 -24.59 1.43
N ILE A 755 -10.37 -24.93 2.44
CA ILE A 755 -11.04 -23.90 3.29
C ILE A 755 -11.13 -24.33 4.77
N LEU A 756 -10.14 -25.07 5.26
CA LEU A 756 -9.88 -25.15 6.70
C LEU A 756 -8.49 -24.54 6.91
N GLY A 757 -8.46 -23.22 7.12
CA GLY A 757 -7.23 -22.50 7.43
C GLY A 757 -6.54 -23.13 8.64
N ALA A 758 -5.20 -23.10 8.63
CA ALA A 758 -4.28 -23.71 9.58
C ALA A 758 -4.33 -23.16 11.03
N GLY A 759 -5.51 -22.73 11.51
CA GLY A 759 -5.77 -22.35 12.90
C GLY A 759 -6.53 -23.41 13.71
N SER A 760 -7.01 -24.51 13.12
CA SER A 760 -7.92 -25.45 13.81
C SER A 760 -7.26 -26.67 14.46
N LEU A 761 -5.95 -26.67 14.69
CA LEU A 761 -5.26 -27.82 15.32
C LEU A 761 -5.59 -28.00 16.83
N PHE A 762 -6.43 -27.15 17.43
CA PHE A 762 -6.68 -27.14 18.88
C PHE A 762 -8.14 -27.12 19.33
N ASP A 763 -9.14 -27.26 18.44
CA ASP A 763 -10.55 -27.25 18.87
C ASP A 763 -11.23 -28.63 18.75
N PRO A 764 -11.32 -29.40 19.86
CA PRO A 764 -12.02 -30.69 19.87
C PRO A 764 -13.56 -30.56 19.67
N ALA A 765 -14.14 -29.36 19.77
CA ALA A 765 -15.58 -29.11 19.59
C ALA A 765 -15.96 -28.71 18.14
N GLY A 766 -14.97 -28.50 17.26
CA GLY A 766 -15.16 -28.05 15.87
C GLY A 766 -15.36 -26.53 15.73
N PRO A 767 -15.17 -25.96 14.52
CA PRO A 767 -15.12 -24.51 14.32
C PRO A 767 -16.44 -23.81 14.70
N VAL A 768 -16.34 -22.68 15.39
CA VAL A 768 -17.49 -21.81 15.72
C VAL A 768 -18.12 -21.24 14.44
N LEU A 769 -17.30 -20.71 13.52
CA LEU A 769 -17.76 -20.14 12.25
C LEU A 769 -17.90 -21.24 11.19
N LEU A 770 -19.13 -21.48 10.75
CA LEU A 770 -19.52 -22.41 9.71
C LEU A 770 -19.69 -21.63 8.39
N GLU A 771 -18.58 -21.45 7.68
CA GLU A 771 -18.57 -20.86 6.35
C GLU A 771 -19.36 -21.72 5.35
N LEU A 772 -19.92 -21.06 4.33
CA LEU A 772 -20.70 -21.71 3.29
C LEU A 772 -21.85 -22.57 3.85
N THR A 773 -22.58 -22.04 4.83
CA THR A 773 -23.77 -22.69 5.38
C THR A 773 -24.96 -21.74 5.44
N LEU A 774 -26.17 -22.27 5.30
CA LEU A 774 -27.42 -21.53 5.47
C LEU A 774 -28.46 -22.42 6.16
N PRO A 775 -29.06 -22.01 7.30
CA PRO A 775 -30.13 -22.79 7.93
C PRO A 775 -31.40 -22.74 7.09
N GLU A 776 -32.06 -23.89 6.90
CA GLU A 776 -33.29 -24.00 6.09
C GLU A 776 -34.45 -24.66 6.85
N THR A 777 -34.17 -25.54 7.83
CA THR A 777 -35.19 -26.31 8.55
C THR A 777 -34.85 -26.41 10.04
N ILE A 778 -35.87 -26.36 10.89
CA ILE A 778 -35.78 -26.51 12.34
C ILE A 778 -36.76 -27.59 12.85
N GLU A 779 -36.29 -28.37 13.80
CA GLU A 779 -37.05 -29.39 14.52
C GLU A 779 -36.74 -29.27 16.03
N PRO A 780 -37.56 -29.82 16.95
CA PRO A 780 -37.30 -29.72 18.38
C PRO A 780 -35.88 -30.12 18.77
N GLY A 781 -35.09 -29.15 19.26
CA GLY A 781 -33.71 -29.33 19.70
C GLY A 781 -32.64 -29.40 18.59
N LYS A 782 -32.98 -29.19 17.31
CA LYS A 782 -31.99 -29.22 16.21
C LYS A 782 -32.30 -28.30 15.03
N ALA A 783 -31.26 -27.88 14.32
CA ALA A 783 -31.32 -27.12 13.07
C ALA A 783 -30.59 -27.86 11.94
N ILE A 784 -31.16 -27.81 10.73
CA ILE A 784 -30.60 -28.39 9.51
C ILE A 784 -30.12 -27.26 8.60
N LEU A 785 -28.83 -27.31 8.26
CA LEU A 785 -28.16 -26.31 7.44
C LEU A 785 -27.79 -26.90 6.09
N ARG A 786 -28.06 -26.12 5.04
CA ARG A 786 -27.64 -26.34 3.67
C ARG A 786 -26.17 -25.94 3.50
N ARG A 787 -25.37 -26.78 2.84
CA ARG A 787 -24.05 -26.36 2.38
C ARG A 787 -24.17 -25.50 1.13
N MET A 788 -23.35 -24.47 1.04
CA MET A 788 -23.30 -23.51 -0.04
C MET A 788 -22.00 -23.68 -0.84
N LYS A 789 -21.96 -23.14 -2.05
CA LYS A 789 -20.74 -22.92 -2.84
C LYS A 789 -20.72 -21.51 -3.39
N LEU A 790 -19.53 -20.99 -3.69
CA LEU A 790 -19.40 -19.66 -4.29
C LEU A 790 -19.60 -19.71 -5.81
N GLY A 791 -20.51 -18.89 -6.32
CA GLY A 791 -20.72 -18.62 -7.74
C GLY A 791 -19.89 -17.44 -8.25
N GLU A 792 -20.38 -16.77 -9.30
CA GLU A 792 -19.77 -15.57 -9.87
C GLU A 792 -19.90 -14.35 -8.94
N LYS A 793 -19.04 -13.34 -9.17
CA LYS A 793 -19.11 -12.06 -8.46
C LYS A 793 -20.37 -11.30 -8.88
N ASP A 794 -21.10 -10.76 -7.91
CA ASP A 794 -22.21 -9.84 -8.14
C ASP A 794 -21.70 -8.42 -8.46
N ALA A 795 -22.63 -7.47 -8.69
CA ALA A 795 -22.31 -6.07 -8.97
C ALA A 795 -21.55 -5.36 -7.82
N SER A 796 -21.56 -5.92 -6.60
CA SER A 796 -20.75 -5.45 -5.47
C SER A 796 -19.35 -6.08 -5.43
N GLY A 797 -19.01 -6.91 -6.41
CA GLY A 797 -17.74 -7.67 -6.46
C GLY A 797 -17.70 -8.90 -5.55
N ARG A 798 -18.77 -9.18 -4.81
CA ARG A 798 -18.85 -10.32 -3.87
C ARG A 798 -19.36 -11.56 -4.58
N ARG A 799 -18.79 -12.72 -4.28
CA ARG A 799 -19.25 -13.98 -4.89
C ARG A 799 -20.64 -14.35 -4.39
N SER A 800 -21.51 -14.75 -5.32
CA SER A 800 -22.88 -15.15 -5.02
C SER A 800 -22.92 -16.51 -4.32
N PRO A 801 -23.71 -16.70 -3.25
CA PRO A 801 -23.84 -18.01 -2.61
C PRO A 801 -24.85 -18.87 -3.37
N LEU A 802 -24.49 -20.10 -3.72
CA LEU A 802 -25.34 -21.06 -4.41
C LEU A 802 -25.57 -22.29 -3.52
N PRO A 803 -26.81 -22.77 -3.37
CA PRO A 803 -27.08 -23.98 -2.59
C PRO A 803 -26.48 -25.22 -3.24
N THR A 804 -26.15 -26.22 -2.42
CA THR A 804 -25.73 -27.56 -2.84
C THR A 804 -26.76 -28.60 -2.37
N GLU A 805 -26.63 -29.86 -2.79
CA GLU A 805 -27.52 -30.92 -2.30
C GLU A 805 -27.19 -31.36 -0.86
N ASP A 806 -26.03 -30.96 -0.34
CA ASP A 806 -25.54 -31.43 0.96
C ASP A 806 -26.15 -30.65 2.14
N THR A 807 -26.48 -31.37 3.21
CA THR A 807 -26.94 -30.81 4.48
C THR A 807 -26.08 -31.26 5.65
N LEU A 808 -26.13 -30.49 6.73
CA LEU A 808 -25.57 -30.85 8.04
C LEU A 808 -26.60 -30.56 9.13
N GLU A 809 -26.59 -31.35 10.20
CA GLU A 809 -27.48 -31.21 11.34
C GLU A 809 -26.70 -30.75 12.58
N LEU A 810 -27.31 -29.86 13.38
CA LEU A 810 -26.73 -29.33 14.61
C LEU A 810 -27.79 -29.30 15.72
N SER A 811 -27.40 -29.63 16.95
CA SER A 811 -28.24 -29.32 18.12
C SER A 811 -28.45 -27.81 18.24
N CYS A 812 -29.69 -27.38 18.49
CA CYS A 812 -30.04 -25.97 18.55
C CYS A 812 -31.30 -25.75 19.38
N ASP A 813 -31.21 -24.86 20.36
CA ASP A 813 -32.33 -24.40 21.21
C ASP A 813 -32.76 -22.98 20.85
N LEU A 814 -31.82 -22.16 20.38
CA LEU A 814 -32.02 -20.75 20.05
C LEU A 814 -31.28 -20.38 18.75
N ILE A 815 -32.00 -19.79 17.80
CA ILE A 815 -31.46 -19.17 16.59
C ILE A 815 -31.57 -17.66 16.73
N ILE A 816 -30.43 -16.97 16.57
CA ILE A 816 -30.36 -15.51 16.52
C ILE A 816 -30.11 -15.09 15.07
N THR A 817 -31.10 -14.46 14.44
CA THR A 817 -31.02 -14.08 13.02
C THR A 817 -30.50 -12.65 12.87
N ALA A 818 -29.36 -12.49 12.22
CA ALA A 818 -28.69 -11.23 11.87
C ALA A 818 -28.54 -11.11 10.34
N VAL A 819 -29.64 -11.32 9.60
CA VAL A 819 -29.67 -11.36 8.13
C VAL A 819 -29.98 -9.99 7.49
N GLY A 820 -29.99 -8.94 8.31
CA GLY A 820 -30.09 -7.54 7.93
C GLY A 820 -31.43 -6.91 8.27
N GLU A 821 -31.48 -5.59 8.20
CA GLU A 821 -32.65 -4.78 8.51
C GLU A 821 -33.17 -4.01 7.28
N LYS A 822 -34.34 -3.38 7.43
CA LYS A 822 -34.98 -2.50 6.44
C LYS A 822 -35.61 -1.28 7.13
N PRO A 823 -35.69 -0.13 6.44
CA PRO A 823 -36.48 1.01 6.89
C PRO A 823 -37.95 0.63 7.10
N ASP A 824 -38.63 1.38 7.96
CA ASP A 824 -40.07 1.25 8.16
C ASP A 824 -40.82 1.98 7.04
N ALA A 825 -41.22 1.22 6.02
CA ALA A 825 -41.94 1.76 4.86
C ALA A 825 -43.28 2.39 5.25
N ALA A 826 -44.00 1.82 6.22
CA ALA A 826 -45.30 2.35 6.64
C ALA A 826 -45.12 3.71 7.32
N LEU A 827 -44.09 3.85 8.16
CA LEU A 827 -43.77 5.14 8.77
C LEU A 827 -43.35 6.19 7.72
N LEU A 828 -42.57 5.80 6.70
CA LEU A 828 -42.19 6.71 5.62
C LEU A 828 -43.41 7.18 4.81
N GLU A 829 -44.31 6.26 4.47
CA GLU A 829 -45.57 6.56 3.78
C GLU A 829 -46.50 7.46 4.61
N ASP A 830 -46.60 7.24 5.93
CA ASP A 830 -47.31 8.11 6.86
C ASP A 830 -46.74 9.53 6.90
N PHE A 831 -45.44 9.66 6.60
CA PHE A 831 -44.78 10.94 6.46
C PHE A 831 -44.93 11.57 5.05
N GLY A 832 -45.67 10.90 4.16
CA GLY A 832 -45.90 11.32 2.78
C GLY A 832 -44.72 11.06 1.85
N VAL A 833 -43.70 10.32 2.30
CA VAL A 833 -42.52 9.99 1.50
C VAL A 833 -42.85 8.80 0.60
N GLU A 834 -42.58 8.95 -0.70
CA GLU A 834 -42.70 7.85 -1.66
C GLU A 834 -41.68 6.74 -1.33
N VAL A 835 -42.14 5.49 -1.31
CA VAL A 835 -41.29 4.32 -1.07
C VAL A 835 -41.21 3.48 -2.34
N GLY A 836 -39.98 3.20 -2.78
CA GLY A 836 -39.72 2.40 -3.97
C GLY A 836 -39.96 0.91 -3.74
N LYS A 837 -39.89 0.11 -4.83
CA LYS A 837 -40.09 -1.36 -4.78
C LYS A 837 -39.13 -2.10 -3.84
N SER A 838 -37.98 -1.51 -3.52
CA SER A 838 -36.99 -2.04 -2.57
C SER A 838 -37.35 -1.81 -1.11
N GLY A 839 -38.43 -1.08 -0.82
CA GLY A 839 -38.80 -0.64 0.53
C GLY A 839 -37.94 0.54 1.04
N LEU A 840 -37.17 1.19 0.16
CA LEU A 840 -36.37 2.37 0.48
C LEU A 840 -37.12 3.65 0.04
N PRO A 841 -36.99 4.76 0.78
CA PRO A 841 -37.57 6.03 0.39
C PRO A 841 -36.95 6.58 -0.90
N VAL A 842 -37.78 7.25 -1.70
CA VAL A 842 -37.35 8.00 -2.88
C VAL A 842 -36.99 9.42 -2.44
N VAL A 843 -35.70 9.69 -2.40
CA VAL A 843 -35.13 11.01 -2.07
C VAL A 843 -34.03 11.38 -3.06
N ASP A 844 -33.79 12.67 -3.19
CA ASP A 844 -32.66 13.20 -3.94
C ASP A 844 -31.33 12.87 -3.22
N GLY A 845 -30.37 12.33 -3.97
CA GLY A 845 -29.11 11.82 -3.42
C GLY A 845 -28.10 12.89 -3.01
N GLU A 846 -28.26 14.14 -3.46
CA GLU A 846 -27.36 15.25 -3.17
C GLU A 846 -27.88 16.16 -2.06
N THR A 847 -29.20 16.18 -1.86
CA THR A 847 -29.89 17.06 -0.91
C THR A 847 -30.57 16.31 0.23
N MET A 848 -30.79 15.00 0.08
CA MET A 848 -31.60 14.14 0.97
C MET A 848 -33.10 14.48 0.99
N GLU A 849 -33.58 15.39 0.13
CA GLU A 849 -34.97 15.83 0.13
C GLU A 849 -35.87 14.83 -0.60
N SER A 850 -37.06 14.59 -0.06
CA SER A 850 -38.11 13.80 -0.73
C SER A 850 -38.89 14.65 -1.74
N ALA A 851 -39.83 14.02 -2.45
CA ALA A 851 -40.78 14.74 -3.29
C ALA A 851 -41.70 15.70 -2.51
N VAL A 852 -41.81 15.55 -1.18
CA VAL A 852 -42.55 16.48 -0.31
C VAL A 852 -41.64 17.63 0.11
N PRO A 853 -41.92 18.88 -0.31
CA PRO A 853 -41.06 20.01 0.02
C PRO A 853 -40.89 20.22 1.52
N GLY A 854 -39.63 20.37 1.92
CA GLY A 854 -39.22 20.53 3.32
C GLY A 854 -39.13 19.23 4.11
N VAL A 855 -39.29 18.05 3.47
CA VAL A 855 -39.16 16.75 4.12
C VAL A 855 -37.94 16.01 3.58
N TYR A 856 -37.02 15.67 4.47
CA TYR A 856 -35.73 15.03 4.16
C TYR A 856 -35.63 13.66 4.84
N VAL A 857 -34.93 12.70 4.24
CA VAL A 857 -34.69 11.37 4.85
C VAL A 857 -33.20 11.04 4.82
N CYS A 858 -32.61 10.71 5.97
CA CYS A 858 -31.17 10.51 6.11
C CYS A 858 -30.81 9.32 7.01
N GLY A 859 -29.54 8.88 6.91
CA GLY A 859 -29.00 7.76 7.68
C GLY A 859 -29.63 6.43 7.29
N ASP A 860 -29.74 5.53 8.25
CA ASP A 860 -30.26 4.18 7.97
C ASP A 860 -31.73 4.18 7.51
N ALA A 861 -32.51 5.24 7.79
CA ALA A 861 -33.86 5.38 7.26
C ALA A 861 -33.88 5.54 5.73
N ARG A 862 -32.81 6.09 5.14
CA ARG A 862 -32.68 6.32 3.69
C ARG A 862 -32.27 5.07 2.92
N ARG A 863 -31.28 4.32 3.43
CA ARG A 863 -30.60 3.26 2.67
C ARG A 863 -30.54 1.90 3.37
N GLY A 864 -31.14 1.78 4.54
CA GLY A 864 -30.94 0.64 5.44
C GLY A 864 -29.64 0.77 6.24
N PRO A 865 -29.32 -0.27 7.04
CA PRO A 865 -28.15 -0.30 7.92
C PRO A 865 -26.85 0.08 7.22
N SER A 866 -26.16 1.06 7.77
CA SER A 866 -24.89 1.58 7.27
C SER A 866 -23.96 1.94 8.44
N SER A 867 -22.74 2.40 8.14
CA SER A 867 -21.83 2.81 9.20
C SER A 867 -22.26 4.13 9.84
N ILE A 868 -21.90 4.29 11.12
CA ILE A 868 -22.25 5.48 11.93
C ILE A 868 -21.79 6.76 11.23
N ILE A 869 -20.57 6.77 10.73
CA ILE A 869 -19.98 7.94 10.06
C ILE A 869 -20.68 8.26 8.73
N ALA A 870 -21.15 7.25 8.02
CA ALA A 870 -21.92 7.44 6.81
C ALA A 870 -23.33 7.97 7.12
N SER A 871 -23.91 7.61 8.27
CA SER A 871 -25.17 8.19 8.75
C SER A 871 -25.01 9.67 9.13
N GLU A 872 -23.91 10.04 9.80
CA GLU A 872 -23.58 11.45 10.06
C GLU A 872 -23.43 12.26 8.77
N ALA A 873 -22.79 11.69 7.74
CA ALA A 873 -22.64 12.33 6.44
C ALA A 873 -23.99 12.69 5.80
N ASP A 874 -24.96 11.77 5.81
CA ASP A 874 -26.32 12.05 5.29
C ASP A 874 -27.01 13.15 6.13
N GLY A 875 -26.84 13.14 7.46
CA GLY A 875 -27.37 14.18 8.35
C GLY A 875 -26.79 15.56 8.06
N ARG A 876 -25.47 15.65 7.82
CA ARG A 876 -24.79 16.88 7.40
C ARG A 876 -25.28 17.37 6.05
N THR A 877 -25.43 16.48 5.07
CA THR A 877 -25.95 16.82 3.74
C THR A 877 -27.36 17.41 3.83
N ALA A 878 -28.25 16.81 4.62
CA ALA A 878 -29.59 17.35 4.85
C ALA A 878 -29.54 18.76 5.51
N ALA A 879 -28.71 18.94 6.54
CA ALA A 879 -28.54 20.25 7.18
C ALA A 879 -28.03 21.31 6.20
N HIS A 880 -27.01 20.99 5.39
CA HIS A 880 -26.45 21.90 4.39
C HIS A 880 -27.48 22.25 3.30
N SER A 881 -28.29 21.28 2.87
CA SER A 881 -29.39 21.52 1.93
C SER A 881 -30.41 22.51 2.49
N ILE A 882 -30.84 22.33 3.75
CA ILE A 882 -31.76 23.23 4.44
C ILE A 882 -31.18 24.66 4.51
N LEU A 883 -29.91 24.80 4.90
CA LEU A 883 -29.23 26.10 4.98
C LEU A 883 -29.21 26.80 3.60
N ARG A 884 -28.84 26.09 2.54
CA ARG A 884 -28.84 26.62 1.17
C ARG A 884 -30.23 27.08 0.74
N LYS A 885 -31.27 26.31 1.06
CA LYS A 885 -32.66 26.70 0.81
C LYS A 885 -33.07 27.98 1.55
N GLN A 886 -32.47 28.24 2.71
CA GLN A 886 -32.65 29.47 3.48
C GLN A 886 -31.75 30.62 3.00
N GLY A 887 -30.96 30.43 1.93
CA GLY A 887 -30.01 31.42 1.42
C GLY A 887 -28.76 31.58 2.28
N ILE A 888 -28.42 30.56 3.09
CA ILE A 888 -27.20 30.51 3.89
C ILE A 888 -26.29 29.48 3.22
N GLU A 889 -25.21 29.93 2.58
CA GLU A 889 -24.19 29.00 2.10
C GLU A 889 -23.40 28.47 3.30
N PRO A 890 -23.38 27.14 3.53
CA PRO A 890 -22.53 26.56 4.56
C PRO A 890 -21.08 26.94 4.28
N ALA A 891 -20.39 27.44 5.31
CA ALA A 891 -18.96 27.62 5.27
C ALA A 891 -18.29 26.28 4.98
N GLU A 892 -17.64 26.20 3.83
CA GLU A 892 -16.62 25.18 3.62
C GLU A 892 -15.46 25.53 4.55
N VAL A 893 -15.04 24.56 5.36
CA VAL A 893 -13.81 24.73 6.14
C VAL A 893 -12.68 24.83 5.11
N ASP A 894 -12.08 26.02 4.96
CA ASP A 894 -10.92 26.29 4.08
C ASP A 894 -9.69 25.54 4.63
N TYR A 895 -9.74 24.22 4.56
CA TYR A 895 -8.60 23.36 4.83
C TYR A 895 -7.74 23.39 3.59
N ARG A 896 -6.62 24.10 3.69
CA ARG A 896 -5.51 23.99 2.74
C ARG A 896 -4.47 23.09 3.34
N ALA A 897 -4.09 22.06 2.59
CA ALA A 897 -2.94 21.26 2.94
C ALA A 897 -1.73 22.19 3.14
N PRO A 898 -0.92 22.00 4.20
CA PRO A 898 0.27 22.80 4.37
C PRO A 898 1.25 22.57 3.22
N ALA A 899 2.14 23.53 2.98
CA ALA A 899 3.20 23.35 2.00
C ALA A 899 4.05 22.11 2.33
N PRO A 900 4.51 21.37 1.32
CA PRO A 900 5.35 20.20 1.56
C PRO A 900 6.65 20.58 2.26
N SER A 901 7.17 19.64 3.05
CA SER A 901 8.43 19.80 3.80
C SER A 901 9.48 18.81 3.30
N SER A 902 10.70 19.29 3.08
CA SER A 902 11.86 18.45 2.74
C SER A 902 12.17 17.43 3.84
N ALA A 903 11.99 17.79 5.12
CA ALA A 903 12.17 16.88 6.24
C ALA A 903 11.12 15.75 6.21
N ALA A 904 9.86 16.09 5.95
CA ALA A 904 8.81 15.09 5.78
C ALA A 904 9.12 14.14 4.61
N ARG A 905 9.57 14.67 3.47
CA ARG A 905 10.02 13.86 2.31
C ARG A 905 11.17 12.92 2.63
N ALA A 906 12.18 13.39 3.35
CA ALA A 906 13.32 12.58 3.73
C ALA A 906 12.95 11.45 4.70
N SER A 907 11.83 11.60 5.44
CA SER A 907 11.35 10.60 6.40
C SER A 907 10.49 9.49 5.80
N ARG A 908 10.06 9.60 4.53
CA ARG A 908 9.06 8.68 3.95
C ARG A 908 9.53 7.24 3.91
N GLY A 909 10.83 7.00 3.70
CA GLY A 909 11.43 5.66 3.77
C GLY A 909 11.56 5.05 5.17
N LYS A 910 11.29 5.78 6.26
CA LYS A 910 11.41 5.25 7.63
C LYS A 910 10.28 4.30 7.95
N ILE A 911 10.58 3.24 8.70
CA ILE A 911 9.57 2.37 9.33
C ILE A 911 9.48 2.76 10.80
N PHE A 912 8.27 3.00 11.29
CA PHE A 912 8.05 3.27 12.70
C PHE A 912 7.10 2.21 13.26
N PRO A 913 7.52 1.42 14.27
CA PRO A 913 6.63 0.45 14.88
C PRO A 913 5.46 1.18 15.56
N PRO A 914 4.21 0.69 15.45
CA PRO A 914 3.09 1.30 16.15
C PRO A 914 3.27 1.18 17.67
N LEU A 915 2.73 2.15 18.41
CA LEU A 915 2.65 2.10 19.87
C LEU A 915 1.23 1.70 20.30
N SER A 916 1.10 1.30 21.58
CA SER A 916 -0.21 1.11 22.20
C SER A 916 -0.92 2.46 22.32
N PRO A 917 -2.26 2.54 22.19
CA PRO A 917 -2.99 3.81 22.36
C PRO A 917 -2.85 4.42 23.76
N GLU A 918 -2.49 3.60 24.75
CA GLU A 918 -2.22 4.01 26.13
C GLU A 918 -0.83 4.61 26.33
N ASP A 919 0.06 4.48 25.34
CA ASP A 919 1.40 5.07 25.39
C ASP A 919 1.32 6.60 25.22
N PRO A 920 1.96 7.42 26.09
CA PRO A 920 1.94 8.88 25.96
C PRO A 920 2.48 9.40 24.62
N GLU A 921 3.42 8.71 23.99
CA GLU A 921 4.01 9.09 22.70
C GLU A 921 3.21 8.54 21.51
N PHE A 922 2.09 7.84 21.74
CA PHE A 922 1.27 7.22 20.69
C PHE A 922 0.87 8.21 19.59
N ALA A 923 0.25 9.33 19.96
CA ALA A 923 -0.24 10.29 18.97
C ALA A 923 0.90 10.92 18.16
N LYS A 924 2.05 11.16 18.81
CA LYS A 924 3.26 11.65 18.16
C LYS A 924 3.81 10.61 17.18
N ARG A 925 3.90 9.34 17.59
CA ARG A 925 4.32 8.23 16.73
C ARG A 925 3.43 8.10 15.49
N GLU A 926 2.11 8.17 15.65
CA GLU A 926 1.19 8.10 14.53
C GLU A 926 1.27 9.33 13.62
N SER A 927 1.63 10.50 14.16
CA SER A 927 1.96 11.68 13.36
C SER A 927 3.26 11.53 12.57
N GLU A 928 4.29 10.86 13.12
CA GLU A 928 5.53 10.54 12.40
C GLU A 928 5.30 9.50 11.29
N ARG A 929 4.34 8.59 11.47
CA ARG A 929 3.92 7.61 10.45
C ARG A 929 3.08 8.21 9.34
N CYS A 930 2.37 9.31 9.61
CA CYS A 930 1.49 9.96 8.63
C CYS A 930 2.29 10.58 7.48
N LEU A 931 2.04 10.10 6.25
CA LEU A 931 2.72 10.58 5.04
C LEU A 931 2.23 11.95 4.55
N SER A 932 1.16 12.51 5.14
CA SER A 932 0.54 13.78 4.71
C SER A 932 0.31 13.83 3.20
N CYS A 933 -0.37 12.81 2.65
CA CYS A 933 -0.48 12.56 1.20
C CYS A 933 -1.16 13.69 0.41
N ASP A 934 -1.92 14.55 1.08
CA ASP A 934 -2.52 15.79 0.58
C ASP A 934 -1.52 16.94 0.40
N THR A 935 -0.34 16.86 1.01
CA THR A 935 0.76 17.82 0.81
C THR A 935 1.69 17.40 -0.32
N ALA A 936 2.04 16.11 -0.39
CA ALA A 936 2.85 15.52 -1.44
C ALA A 936 2.66 13.99 -1.46
N CYS A 937 2.06 13.44 -2.51
CA CYS A 937 1.80 12.00 -2.59
C CYS A 937 3.04 11.19 -3.00
N LEU A 938 3.84 11.64 -3.97
CA LEU A 938 5.12 11.06 -4.47
C LEU A 938 5.19 9.56 -4.80
N ARG A 939 4.13 8.77 -4.60
CA ARG A 939 4.12 7.31 -4.81
C ARG A 939 4.64 6.94 -6.20
N CYS A 940 4.14 7.59 -7.25
CA CYS A 940 4.56 7.34 -8.63
C CYS A 940 6.02 7.69 -8.92
N VAL A 941 6.62 8.59 -8.15
CA VAL A 941 8.03 9.01 -8.24
C VAL A 941 8.93 8.00 -7.52
N GLU A 942 8.52 7.59 -6.33
CA GLU A 942 9.26 6.67 -5.46
C GLU A 942 9.32 5.25 -6.03
N VAL A 943 8.22 4.77 -6.61
CA VAL A 943 8.11 3.39 -7.14
C VAL A 943 8.58 3.25 -8.58
N CYS A 944 8.84 4.37 -9.28
CA CYS A 944 9.23 4.31 -10.69
C CYS A 944 10.65 3.76 -10.80
N PRO A 945 10.83 2.55 -11.35
CA PRO A 945 12.16 1.96 -11.45
C PRO A 945 13.04 2.71 -12.45
N ASN A 946 12.52 3.57 -13.34
CA ASN A 946 13.32 4.28 -14.34
C ASN A 946 13.43 5.79 -14.08
N ARG A 947 12.86 6.29 -12.97
CA ARG A 947 12.82 7.72 -12.63
C ARG A 947 12.19 8.60 -13.73
N ALA A 948 11.16 8.08 -14.38
CA ALA A 948 10.38 8.76 -15.42
C ALA A 948 9.33 9.72 -14.85
N ASN A 949 8.87 9.54 -13.62
CA ASN A 949 8.00 10.50 -12.95
C ASN A 949 8.84 11.38 -12.02
N MET A 950 8.64 12.69 -12.09
CA MET A 950 9.40 13.69 -11.33
C MET A 950 8.48 14.74 -10.73
N VAL A 951 8.93 15.38 -9.65
CA VAL A 951 8.26 16.55 -9.07
C VAL A 951 8.84 17.81 -9.67
N ILE A 952 7.96 18.71 -10.10
CA ILE A 952 8.30 20.05 -10.58
C ILE A 952 7.63 21.03 -9.62
N GLU A 953 8.44 21.89 -9.01
CA GLU A 953 7.94 23.01 -8.20
C GLU A 953 7.39 24.07 -9.15
N THR A 954 6.17 24.53 -8.91
CA THR A 954 5.43 25.42 -9.82
C THR A 954 4.88 26.63 -9.08
N ASP A 955 4.51 27.66 -9.84
CA ASP A 955 4.01 28.92 -9.30
C ASP A 955 2.47 28.93 -9.10
N ARG A 956 1.89 30.14 -8.98
CA ARG A 956 0.47 30.38 -8.67
C ARG A 956 -0.53 29.97 -9.78
N ALA A 957 -0.10 29.31 -10.84
CA ALA A 957 -1.02 28.79 -11.86
C ALA A 957 -1.77 27.51 -11.44
N PHE A 958 -1.41 26.92 -10.30
CA PHE A 958 -1.92 25.66 -9.78
C PHE A 958 -2.44 25.81 -8.35
N ASP A 959 -3.36 24.92 -7.96
CA ASP A 959 -3.84 24.86 -6.56
C ASP A 959 -2.78 24.23 -5.64
N GLN A 960 -1.94 23.36 -6.21
CA GLN A 960 -0.81 22.73 -5.52
C GLN A 960 0.50 23.34 -6.02
N PRO A 961 1.44 23.66 -5.11
CA PRO A 961 2.71 24.30 -5.47
C PRO A 961 3.64 23.38 -6.27
N GLU A 962 3.25 22.14 -6.52
CA GLU A 962 4.08 21.14 -7.17
C GLU A 962 3.24 20.23 -8.05
N GLN A 963 3.81 19.86 -9.19
CA GLN A 963 3.17 19.02 -10.19
C GLN A 963 4.03 17.80 -10.50
N ILE A 964 3.37 16.70 -10.90
CA ILE A 964 4.05 15.51 -11.39
C ILE A 964 4.24 15.64 -12.90
N LEU A 965 5.49 15.62 -13.35
CA LEU A 965 5.87 15.53 -14.75
C LEU A 965 6.28 14.10 -15.09
N HIS A 966 5.76 13.57 -16.19
CA HIS A 966 6.21 12.32 -16.79
C HIS A 966 7.23 12.62 -17.90
N VAL A 967 8.38 11.95 -17.91
CA VAL A 967 9.47 12.13 -18.88
C VAL A 967 9.51 10.91 -19.80
N ASP A 968 9.07 11.08 -21.05
CA ASP A 968 8.79 9.99 -21.99
C ASP A 968 10.01 9.11 -22.25
N ARG A 969 11.17 9.71 -22.52
CA ARG A 969 12.42 8.99 -22.87
C ARG A 969 12.91 7.98 -21.82
N LEU A 970 12.48 8.14 -20.57
CA LEU A 970 12.87 7.28 -19.45
C LEU A 970 11.86 6.16 -19.19
N CYS A 971 10.65 6.27 -19.72
CA CYS A 971 9.58 5.32 -19.46
C CYS A 971 9.68 4.12 -20.41
N ASN A 972 9.48 2.91 -19.86
CA ASN A 972 9.29 1.69 -20.64
C ASN A 972 7.92 1.05 -20.35
N GLU A 973 7.01 1.83 -19.76
CA GLU A 973 5.64 1.39 -19.43
C GLU A 973 5.59 0.13 -18.54
N CYS A 974 6.56 -0.08 -17.64
CA CYS A 974 6.57 -1.24 -16.75
C CYS A 974 5.29 -1.41 -15.89
N GLY A 975 4.49 -0.35 -15.73
CA GLY A 975 3.18 -0.35 -15.05
C GLY A 975 3.23 -0.10 -13.55
N ASN A 976 4.39 -0.23 -12.90
CA ASN A 976 4.48 -0.19 -11.43
C ASN A 976 3.90 1.11 -10.81
N CYS A 977 4.10 2.26 -11.47
CA CYS A 977 3.55 3.53 -10.99
C CYS A 977 2.01 3.63 -11.11
N GLY A 978 1.40 2.89 -12.05
CA GLY A 978 -0.05 2.76 -12.18
C GLY A 978 -0.65 1.95 -11.03
N LEU A 979 -0.04 0.81 -10.71
CA LEU A 979 -0.51 -0.06 -9.62
C LEU A 979 -0.53 0.63 -8.24
N PHE A 980 0.44 1.51 -7.98
CA PHE A 980 0.48 2.27 -6.73
C PHE A 980 -0.26 3.61 -6.82
N CYS A 981 -0.80 4.02 -7.97
CA CYS A 981 -1.57 5.27 -8.03
C CYS A 981 -2.87 5.07 -7.23
N PRO A 982 -3.19 5.95 -6.27
CA PRO A 982 -4.46 5.83 -5.55
C PRO A 982 -5.65 6.25 -6.41
N TRP A 983 -5.45 7.02 -7.48
CA TRP A 983 -6.53 7.45 -8.36
C TRP A 983 -6.88 6.40 -9.40
N GLU A 984 -8.06 6.50 -10.00
CA GLU A 984 -8.41 5.72 -11.18
C GLU A 984 -7.63 6.23 -12.40
N GLY A 985 -6.49 5.61 -12.69
CA GLY A 985 -5.65 5.97 -13.82
C GLY A 985 -4.18 5.68 -13.58
N GLU A 986 -3.37 5.93 -14.59
CA GLU A 986 -1.95 5.57 -14.57
C GLU A 986 -1.07 6.81 -14.77
N PRO A 987 -0.11 7.09 -13.89
CA PRO A 987 0.73 8.28 -14.00
C PRO A 987 1.46 8.41 -15.34
N TYR A 988 1.96 7.30 -15.90
CA TYR A 988 2.71 7.30 -17.16
C TYR A 988 1.85 7.63 -18.40
N THR A 989 0.52 7.61 -18.29
CA THR A 989 -0.40 8.01 -19.38
C THR A 989 -1.30 9.19 -19.03
N GLY A 990 -1.48 9.46 -17.74
CA GLY A 990 -2.41 10.47 -17.20
C GLY A 990 -1.74 11.76 -16.75
N LYS A 991 -0.40 11.80 -16.60
CA LYS A 991 0.33 13.02 -16.23
C LYS A 991 0.91 13.76 -17.44
N PRO A 992 1.11 15.10 -17.32
CA PRO A 992 1.75 15.88 -18.37
C PRO A 992 3.07 15.24 -18.76
N THR A 993 3.21 14.94 -20.05
CA THR A 993 4.39 14.27 -20.59
C THR A 993 5.33 15.29 -21.23
N LEU A 994 6.57 15.34 -20.76
CA LEU A 994 7.67 15.93 -21.53
C LEU A 994 8.09 14.89 -22.56
N PHE A 995 7.74 15.14 -23.82
CA PHE A 995 8.15 14.30 -24.93
C PHE A 995 9.58 14.62 -25.34
N ASP A 996 10.29 13.59 -25.77
CA ASP A 996 11.67 13.71 -26.25
C ASP A 996 11.73 14.40 -27.62
N SER A 997 10.74 14.11 -28.47
CA SER A 997 10.67 14.66 -29.83
C SER A 997 9.24 14.90 -30.29
N GLN A 998 9.09 15.68 -31.37
CA GLN A 998 7.81 15.84 -32.06
C GLN A 998 7.24 14.49 -32.53
N LYS A 999 8.12 13.57 -32.98
CA LYS A 999 7.71 12.24 -33.44
C LYS A 999 7.08 11.44 -32.30
N ASP A 1000 7.69 11.48 -31.11
CA ASP A 1000 7.20 10.77 -29.93
C ASP A 1000 5.86 11.35 -29.45
N MET A 1001 5.71 12.67 -29.51
CA MET A 1001 4.44 13.35 -29.19
C MET A 1001 3.31 12.98 -30.16
N VAL A 1002 3.60 12.92 -31.47
CA VAL A 1002 2.62 12.50 -32.49
C VAL A 1002 2.26 11.01 -32.34
N ALA A 1003 3.21 10.17 -31.94
CA ALA A 1003 3.00 8.74 -31.70
C ALA A 1003 2.37 8.42 -30.32
N SER A 1004 2.01 9.44 -29.54
CA SER A 1004 1.41 9.32 -28.22
C SER A 1004 0.07 10.02 -28.16
N ASN A 1005 -0.82 9.53 -27.29
CA ASN A 1005 -2.08 10.18 -26.97
C ASN A 1005 -2.00 11.02 -25.68
N ASN A 1006 -0.87 11.04 -24.96
CA ASN A 1006 -0.77 11.75 -23.68
C ASN A 1006 -0.85 13.27 -23.86
N ALA A 1007 -1.42 13.97 -22.87
CA ALA A 1007 -1.25 15.41 -22.75
C ALA A 1007 0.21 15.73 -22.39
N GLY A 1008 0.75 16.85 -22.85
CA GLY A 1008 2.15 17.17 -22.65
C GLY A 1008 2.72 18.16 -23.66
N PHE A 1009 4.04 18.23 -23.74
CA PHE A 1009 4.74 19.18 -24.60
C PHE A 1009 6.16 18.72 -24.98
N THR A 1010 6.70 19.34 -26.04
CA THR A 1010 8.10 19.21 -26.49
C THR A 1010 8.58 20.55 -27.07
N PHE A 1011 9.89 20.77 -27.02
CA PHE A 1011 10.54 21.93 -27.61
C PHE A 1011 11.21 21.55 -28.93
N ILE A 1012 11.10 22.38 -29.97
CA ILE A 1012 11.65 22.08 -31.29
C ILE A 1012 12.35 23.29 -31.95
N GLY A 1013 13.29 23.01 -32.85
CA GLY A 1013 13.96 24.01 -33.67
C GLY A 1013 15.16 24.62 -32.96
N ASN A 1014 15.23 25.95 -32.89
CA ASN A 1014 16.41 26.64 -32.38
C ASN A 1014 16.61 26.40 -30.87
N ARG A 1015 17.82 26.00 -30.46
CA ARG A 1015 18.16 25.69 -29.06
C ARG A 1015 18.04 26.86 -28.08
N GLU A 1016 18.25 28.09 -28.54
CA GLU A 1016 18.13 29.31 -27.73
C GLU A 1016 16.70 29.84 -27.69
N ARG A 1017 15.97 29.70 -28.80
CA ARG A 1017 14.61 30.23 -29.00
C ARG A 1017 13.71 29.18 -29.64
N PRO A 1018 13.38 28.10 -28.93
CA PRO A 1018 12.61 27.01 -29.53
C PRO A 1018 11.15 27.40 -29.70
N ARG A 1019 10.48 26.65 -30.57
CA ARG A 1019 9.01 26.61 -30.60
C ARG A 1019 8.54 25.54 -29.62
N LEU A 1020 7.37 25.74 -29.03
CA LEU A 1020 6.73 24.80 -28.11
C LEU A 1020 5.59 24.09 -28.84
N LEU A 1021 5.65 22.76 -28.91
CA LEU A 1021 4.49 21.95 -29.29
C LEU A 1021 3.84 21.46 -28.00
N LEU A 1022 2.54 21.63 -27.87
CA LEU A 1022 1.80 21.20 -26.69
C LEU A 1022 0.43 20.61 -27.02
N ARG A 1023 -0.01 19.69 -26.18
CA ARG A 1023 -1.35 19.09 -26.18
C ARG A 1023 -1.87 19.19 -24.75
N THR A 1024 -2.95 19.94 -24.54
CA THR A 1024 -3.47 20.25 -23.19
C THR A 1024 -4.22 19.09 -22.55
N GLU A 1025 -4.76 18.17 -23.34
CA GLU A 1025 -5.56 17.05 -22.85
C GLU A 1025 -5.30 15.76 -23.63
N LYS A 1026 -5.64 14.61 -23.04
CA LYS A 1026 -5.37 13.30 -23.65
C LYS A 1026 -6.12 13.18 -24.98
N SER A 1027 -5.41 12.79 -26.04
CA SER A 1027 -5.91 12.69 -27.42
C SER A 1027 -6.38 14.02 -28.04
N GLY A 1028 -6.10 15.17 -27.41
CA GLY A 1028 -6.38 16.49 -27.96
C GLY A 1028 -5.46 16.88 -29.12
N GLU A 1029 -5.77 18.04 -29.72
CA GLU A 1029 -4.97 18.61 -30.81
C GLU A 1029 -3.58 19.08 -30.33
N ILE A 1030 -2.60 18.98 -31.23
CA ILE A 1030 -1.25 19.53 -31.00
C ILE A 1030 -1.24 20.96 -31.51
N VAL A 1031 -0.94 21.90 -30.62
CA VAL A 1031 -0.77 23.32 -30.94
C VAL A 1031 0.71 23.66 -30.93
N GLU A 1032 1.14 24.44 -31.92
CA GLU A 1032 2.50 25.00 -31.99
C GLU A 1032 2.49 26.48 -31.59
N LEU A 1033 3.35 26.84 -30.64
CA LEU A 1033 3.54 28.21 -30.19
C LEU A 1033 4.98 28.69 -30.51
N PRO A 1034 5.15 29.88 -31.12
CA PRO A 1034 6.47 30.46 -31.30
C PRO A 1034 7.07 30.89 -29.97
N TYR A 1035 8.41 30.99 -29.90
CA TYR A 1035 9.16 31.35 -28.68
C TYR A 1035 8.53 32.49 -27.89
N PHE A 1036 8.32 33.65 -28.50
CA PHE A 1036 7.78 34.84 -27.82
C PHE A 1036 6.34 34.67 -27.31
N ALA A 1037 5.56 33.76 -27.87
CA ALA A 1037 4.21 33.49 -27.39
C ALA A 1037 4.23 32.63 -26.12
N TRP A 1038 5.05 31.58 -26.11
CA TRP A 1038 5.12 30.69 -24.95
C TRP A 1038 6.11 31.16 -23.89
N ASP A 1039 7.11 31.99 -24.18
CA ASP A 1039 8.07 32.54 -23.20
C ASP A 1039 7.70 33.97 -22.73
N GLY A 1040 6.72 34.61 -23.40
CA GLY A 1040 6.31 36.00 -23.13
C GLY A 1040 5.12 36.18 -22.17
N THR A 1041 4.66 37.42 -22.04
CA THR A 1041 3.51 37.84 -21.20
C THR A 1041 2.14 37.55 -21.79
N ILE A 1042 2.05 36.90 -22.96
CA ILE A 1042 0.78 36.57 -23.59
C ILE A 1042 0.08 35.50 -22.74
N SER A 1043 -1.02 35.88 -22.10
CA SER A 1043 -1.93 34.96 -21.43
C SER A 1043 -2.77 34.27 -22.50
N LEU A 1044 -2.53 32.98 -22.74
CA LEU A 1044 -3.43 32.11 -23.52
C LEU A 1044 -4.31 31.36 -22.51
N PRO A 1045 -5.58 31.78 -22.29
CA PRO A 1045 -6.42 31.20 -21.23
C PRO A 1045 -6.55 29.68 -21.36
N ASP A 1046 -6.69 29.17 -22.59
CA ASP A 1046 -6.96 27.76 -22.88
C ASP A 1046 -5.72 26.84 -22.73
N HIS A 1047 -4.52 27.41 -22.55
CA HIS A 1047 -3.25 26.67 -22.44
C HIS A 1047 -2.45 27.02 -21.18
N ARG A 1048 -3.01 27.85 -20.29
CA ARG A 1048 -2.28 28.50 -19.20
C ARG A 1048 -1.46 27.52 -18.36
N GLN A 1049 -2.07 26.45 -17.85
CA GLN A 1049 -1.39 25.49 -16.97
C GLN A 1049 -0.27 24.74 -17.69
N MET A 1050 -0.50 24.25 -18.91
CA MET A 1050 0.51 23.51 -19.68
C MET A 1050 1.68 24.40 -20.10
N VAL A 1051 1.39 25.65 -20.53
CA VAL A 1051 2.42 26.64 -20.88
C VAL A 1051 3.22 27.05 -19.65
N THR A 1052 2.57 27.25 -18.49
CA THR A 1052 3.30 27.52 -17.24
C THR A 1052 4.23 26.37 -16.88
N LEU A 1053 3.75 25.12 -16.91
CA LEU A 1053 4.60 23.96 -16.64
C LEU A 1053 5.78 23.88 -17.63
N ALA A 1054 5.53 24.10 -18.92
CA ALA A 1054 6.58 24.14 -19.94
C ALA A 1054 7.62 25.24 -19.68
N ARG A 1055 7.18 26.46 -19.31
CA ARG A 1055 8.09 27.55 -18.92
C ARG A 1055 8.93 27.21 -17.71
N THR A 1056 8.32 26.66 -16.66
CA THR A 1056 9.03 26.23 -15.46
C THR A 1056 10.07 25.17 -15.82
N VAL A 1057 9.69 24.17 -16.63
CA VAL A 1057 10.64 23.15 -17.09
C VAL A 1057 11.77 23.77 -17.91
N TRP A 1058 11.47 24.72 -18.79
CA TRP A 1058 12.50 25.40 -19.59
C TRP A 1058 13.46 26.24 -18.74
N ASN A 1059 12.94 27.02 -17.80
CA ASN A 1059 13.71 28.00 -17.02
C ASN A 1059 14.48 27.36 -15.87
N GLU A 1060 13.87 26.39 -15.19
CA GLU A 1060 14.39 25.85 -13.91
C GLU A 1060 14.84 24.38 -14.07
N HIS A 1061 14.33 23.66 -15.07
CA HIS A 1061 14.63 22.24 -15.30
C HIS A 1061 15.18 21.96 -16.71
N ARG A 1062 15.92 22.92 -17.30
CA ARG A 1062 16.44 22.83 -18.67
C ARG A 1062 17.21 21.54 -18.96
N TYR A 1063 17.85 20.97 -17.93
CA TYR A 1063 18.58 19.69 -17.98
C TYR A 1063 17.71 18.47 -18.33
N LEU A 1064 16.38 18.60 -18.33
CA LEU A 1064 15.47 17.55 -18.79
C LEU A 1064 15.17 17.63 -20.29
N VAL A 1065 15.48 18.76 -20.93
CA VAL A 1065 14.99 19.11 -22.27
C VAL A 1065 16.12 19.03 -23.29
N GLU A 1066 15.97 18.13 -24.26
CA GLU A 1066 16.76 18.15 -25.48
C GLU A 1066 15.99 18.89 -26.58
N VAL A 1067 16.67 19.76 -27.32
CA VAL A 1067 16.10 20.43 -28.48
C VAL A 1067 16.83 19.93 -29.71
N HIS A 1068 16.13 19.14 -30.51
CA HIS A 1068 16.58 18.67 -31.81
C HIS A 1068 16.35 19.78 -32.85
N GLU A 1069 17.40 20.12 -33.60
CA GLU A 1069 17.36 21.13 -34.66
C GLU A 1069 16.65 20.63 -35.92
#